data_AF-A0A9X4AP48-F1
#
_entry.id   AF-A0A9X4AP48-F1
#
_cell.length_a   1.000
_cell.length_b   1.000
_cell.length_c   1.000
_cell.angle_alpha   90.00
_cell.angle_beta   90.00
_cell.angle_gamma   90.00
#
_symmetry.space_group_name_H-M   'P 1'
#
loop_
_entity.id
_entity.type
_entity.pdbx_description
1 polymer ?
#
loop_
_entity_poly.entity_id
_entity_poly.type
_entity_poly.pdbx_seq_one_letter_code
_entity_poly.pdbx_strand_id
1 'polypeptide(L)'
;MKKKKGKLASTAIAVTLGLSTLALGLSPVQKANAEQARQEVVSSVSNTYQGAPLDLGIANDERLIEMLKRQGKLDKNASPTESEEALNQFLKTKSESSVSKKEQQTDFEKENKKYMDQLIENAGLKNGSGNKFGQTKNSEVSSVEEEAWNGEVQKDNVLVLLIDFPDKPRGDIDSQYTDMYYDGEGAYSNEHYQNMIFGKDGYTGPNGENLTSMKQYFEEQSGGSYTVDGSVAGWYTAKNPAAYYGGNYPTPDGSDANPRDLVLEALNAAAADDVNLNAYDQEDPYDLNGNGDVNEPDGIIDHVMVIHSGVGEEAGGGELGGDAIWSHSWSLEGPTPIEGTETDVPYWGGQLVGYDYTIEPEDGAAGVFAHEFGHDLGLPDEYDTQYTGAGEPISYWSIMSSGSWAGAVPGTEPTGISPYSKQILQTIQGGNWLSGSTINASDITSEGTEVLLDEAVTKGTNNDAVRVNLPDKQNVVNEPFSGDYEYFSGSGNNLDNSMITTVDLTNASSAQLNFKTWYDIETGWDYASVKVNGESIEGNITTTDDPYKQNPGNGITGSSNGWKDATFDLSAYAGETVELEFNYWTDGAAVLPGFYVDDISVVADGAEVLFDDAEGDSAFAFAGFDKDTGSFYSEQYYLLEWRSQNGVDEGLANIRRGASLMSFDPGLVVWYVDKAYDNNWTGVHPGKGFLGIVDADQKANYWSDGSIGATRYQLNDAAFGLDKTSKMFLDYTDLLGVTLKDNNQNRTPLFDDSADWSNPELVDAGRNVPNFGLKFRVVGQSADGTVGKVLLYK
;
A
#
# COMPACT_ATOMS: atom_id res chain seq x y z
N MET A 1 -41.47 83.11 -5.47
CA MET A 1 -42.92 82.80 -5.38
C MET A 1 -43.11 81.36 -5.84
N LYS A 2 -43.27 80.43 -4.89
CA LYS A 2 -44.50 79.63 -4.57
C LYS A 2 -44.46 78.28 -5.31
N LYS A 3 -44.64 77.09 -4.72
CA LYS A 3 -44.81 76.55 -3.33
C LYS A 3 -44.75 75.01 -3.53
N LYS A 4 -43.81 74.25 -2.94
CA LYS A 4 -43.92 73.43 -1.70
C LYS A 4 -45.23 72.64 -1.48
N LYS A 5 -45.09 71.30 -1.37
CA LYS A 5 -45.53 70.37 -0.28
C LYS A 5 -44.72 69.07 -0.46
N GLY A 6 -44.12 68.37 0.51
CA GLY A 6 -43.90 68.55 1.95
C GLY A 6 -43.49 67.20 2.61
N LYS A 7 -42.32 67.20 3.30
CA LYS A 7 -41.86 66.50 4.54
C LYS A 7 -42.32 65.04 4.85
N LEU A 8 -41.44 64.14 5.34
CA LEU A 8 -40.81 64.06 6.69
C LEU A 8 -39.55 63.14 6.64
N ALA A 9 -38.36 63.54 7.13
CA ALA A 9 -37.76 63.21 8.45
C ALA A 9 -37.84 61.71 8.82
N SER A 10 -36.76 60.96 9.08
CA SER A 10 -35.80 61.16 10.18
C SER A 10 -34.70 60.08 10.16
N THR A 11 -33.54 60.43 10.72
CA THR A 11 -32.37 59.57 10.98
C THR A 11 -32.64 58.54 12.07
N ALA A 12 -32.19 57.30 11.90
CA ALA A 12 -31.88 56.40 13.01
C ALA A 12 -30.87 55.32 12.56
N ILE A 13 -29.78 55.22 13.31
CA ILE A 13 -28.83 54.11 13.32
C ILE A 13 -29.57 52.87 13.82
N ALA A 14 -29.42 51.73 13.14
CA ALA A 14 -29.69 50.42 13.70
C ALA A 14 -28.67 49.42 13.13
N VAL A 15 -27.74 49.03 14.01
CA VAL A 15 -26.98 47.79 13.92
C VAL A 15 -27.98 46.64 13.97
N THR A 16 -27.91 45.74 13.00
CA THR A 16 -28.37 44.36 13.17
C THR A 16 -27.41 43.45 12.41
N LEU A 17 -26.64 42.70 13.21
CA LEU A 17 -26.04 41.43 12.84
C LEU A 17 -27.10 40.52 12.19
N GLY A 18 -26.67 39.81 11.17
CA GLY A 18 -27.41 38.74 10.53
C GLY A 18 -26.46 37.99 9.61
N LEU A 19 -25.61 37.17 10.23
CA LEU A 19 -24.90 36.07 9.58
C LEU A 19 -25.90 35.27 8.73
N SER A 20 -25.65 35.18 7.43
CA SER A 20 -26.13 34.09 6.61
C SER A 20 -24.91 33.41 6.00
N THR A 21 -24.47 32.35 6.67
CA THR A 21 -23.72 31.25 6.10
C THR A 21 -24.45 30.79 4.83
N LEU A 22 -23.94 31.17 3.65
CA LEU A 22 -24.24 30.43 2.43
C LEU A 22 -23.37 29.18 2.45
N ALA A 23 -23.87 28.14 3.10
CA ALA A 23 -23.57 26.79 2.64
C ALA A 23 -24.38 26.63 1.36
N LEU A 24 -23.72 26.59 0.20
CA LEU A 24 -24.33 26.15 -1.05
C LEU A 24 -24.60 24.65 -0.90
N GLY A 25 -25.72 24.32 -0.25
CA GLY A 25 -26.26 22.98 -0.26
C GLY A 25 -26.96 22.72 -1.59
N LEU A 26 -26.87 21.48 -2.06
CA LEU A 26 -27.66 20.94 -3.17
C LEU A 26 -29.09 21.48 -3.16
N SER A 27 -29.60 21.81 -4.34
CA SER A 27 -30.99 22.23 -4.50
C SER A 27 -31.93 21.16 -3.92
N PRO A 28 -33.15 21.51 -3.48
CA PRO A 28 -34.10 20.53 -2.94
C PRO A 28 -34.40 19.35 -3.88
N VAL A 29 -34.25 19.57 -5.20
CA VAL A 29 -34.41 18.52 -6.22
C VAL A 29 -33.21 17.58 -6.25
N GLN A 30 -31.99 18.11 -6.22
CA GLN A 30 -30.76 17.30 -6.13
C GLN A 30 -30.73 16.46 -4.84
N LYS A 31 -31.14 17.02 -3.70
CA LYS A 31 -31.24 16.25 -2.44
C LYS A 31 -32.23 15.09 -2.51
N ALA A 32 -33.39 15.31 -3.13
CA ALA A 32 -34.38 14.25 -3.30
C ALA A 32 -33.88 13.15 -4.26
N ASN A 33 -33.14 13.52 -5.31
CA ASN A 33 -32.54 12.57 -6.23
C ASN A 33 -31.41 11.75 -5.58
N ALA A 34 -30.55 12.38 -4.77
CA ALA A 34 -29.51 11.66 -4.03
C ALA A 34 -30.11 10.68 -3.01
N GLU A 35 -31.19 11.07 -2.31
CA GLU A 35 -31.88 10.19 -1.37
C GLU A 35 -32.60 9.03 -2.08
N GLN A 36 -33.13 9.26 -3.29
CA GLN A 36 -33.66 8.20 -4.15
C GLN A 36 -32.56 7.27 -4.66
N ALA A 37 -31.42 7.82 -5.12
CA ALA A 37 -30.27 7.04 -5.56
C ALA A 37 -29.75 6.13 -4.43
N ARG A 38 -29.64 6.63 -3.20
CA ARG A 38 -29.29 5.81 -2.02
C ARG A 38 -30.29 4.69 -1.76
N GLN A 39 -31.59 4.90 -2.01
CA GLN A 39 -32.59 3.83 -1.93
C GLN A 39 -32.45 2.80 -3.06
N GLU A 40 -32.08 3.25 -4.26
CA GLU A 40 -31.79 2.39 -5.40
C GLU A 40 -30.55 1.54 -5.13
N VAL A 41 -29.46 2.10 -4.58
CA VAL A 41 -28.28 1.37 -4.08
C VAL A 41 -28.69 0.29 -3.09
N VAL A 42 -29.46 0.62 -2.06
CA VAL A 42 -29.94 -0.38 -1.08
C VAL A 42 -30.74 -1.49 -1.76
N SER A 43 -31.42 -1.22 -2.88
CA SER A 43 -32.18 -2.23 -3.62
C SER A 43 -31.34 -3.05 -4.60
N SER A 44 -30.37 -2.44 -5.30
CA SER A 44 -29.51 -3.09 -6.30
C SER A 44 -28.41 -3.93 -5.65
N VAL A 45 -27.88 -3.47 -4.52
CA VAL A 45 -26.78 -4.07 -3.77
C VAL A 45 -27.24 -5.24 -2.87
N SER A 46 -28.56 -5.45 -2.75
CA SER A 46 -29.20 -6.25 -1.69
C SER A 46 -28.97 -7.77 -1.65
N ASN A 47 -28.10 -8.38 -2.46
CA ASN A 47 -27.82 -9.83 -2.32
C ASN A 47 -26.36 -10.27 -2.53
N THR A 48 -25.45 -9.37 -2.95
CA THR A 48 -24.05 -9.74 -3.29
C THR A 48 -23.02 -8.62 -3.06
N TYR A 49 -23.32 -7.60 -2.22
CA TYR A 49 -22.35 -6.52 -1.98
C TYR A 49 -20.96 -7.02 -1.59
N GLN A 50 -19.97 -6.53 -2.33
CA GLN A 50 -18.55 -6.61 -2.02
C GLN A 50 -18.09 -5.17 -1.84
N GLY A 51 -17.37 -4.89 -0.74
CA GLY A 51 -16.89 -3.54 -0.49
C GLY A 51 -15.92 -3.11 -1.57
N ALA A 52 -15.97 -1.85 -1.98
CA ALA A 52 -14.96 -1.28 -2.87
C ALA A 52 -13.57 -1.25 -2.17
N PRO A 53 -12.49 -1.34 -2.95
CA PRO A 53 -11.13 -1.10 -2.46
C PRO A 53 -10.95 0.34 -1.99
N LEU A 54 -9.83 0.58 -1.30
CA LEU A 54 -9.56 1.82 -0.60
C LEU A 54 -8.04 2.02 -0.56
N ASP A 55 -7.53 3.06 -1.23
CA ASP A 55 -6.15 3.49 -1.02
C ASP A 55 -6.10 4.45 0.17
N LEU A 56 -5.44 4.02 1.22
CA LEU A 56 -5.39 4.74 2.46
C LEU A 56 -4.23 5.76 2.48
N GLY A 57 -3.21 5.61 1.65
CA GLY A 57 -2.01 6.45 1.59
C GLY A 57 -2.26 7.79 0.92
N ILE A 58 -3.26 7.84 0.06
CA ILE A 58 -3.75 9.07 -0.53
C ILE A 58 -4.71 9.85 0.41
N ALA A 59 -4.95 9.39 1.64
CA ALA A 59 -5.81 10.12 2.58
C ALA A 59 -5.24 11.51 2.91
N ASN A 60 -6.05 12.54 2.71
CA ASN A 60 -5.71 13.89 3.15
C ASN A 60 -6.31 14.15 4.54
N ASP A 61 -5.52 13.83 5.58
CA ASP A 61 -5.89 13.96 6.99
C ASP A 61 -6.57 15.29 7.33
N GLU A 62 -6.04 16.41 6.83
CA GLU A 62 -6.55 17.75 7.14
C GLU A 62 -7.97 17.93 6.57
N ARG A 63 -8.16 17.54 5.30
CA ARG A 63 -9.46 17.64 4.63
C ARG A 63 -10.49 16.67 5.19
N LEU A 64 -10.06 15.48 5.60
CA LEU A 64 -10.92 14.52 6.30
C LEU A 64 -11.33 15.04 7.67
N ILE A 65 -10.43 15.63 8.46
CA ILE A 65 -10.75 16.29 9.73
C ILE A 65 -11.77 17.42 9.51
N GLU A 66 -11.58 18.26 8.48
CA GLU A 66 -12.54 19.31 8.11
C GLU A 66 -13.90 18.73 7.72
N MET A 67 -13.93 17.63 6.97
CA MET A 67 -15.16 16.91 6.62
C MET A 67 -15.87 16.41 7.88
N LEU A 68 -15.17 15.75 8.80
CA LEU A 68 -15.74 15.24 10.04
C LEU A 68 -16.32 16.38 10.91
N LYS A 69 -15.63 17.53 10.98
CA LYS A 69 -16.13 18.75 11.64
C LYS A 69 -17.37 19.33 10.94
N ARG A 70 -17.38 19.34 9.60
CA ARG A 70 -18.50 19.82 8.77
C ARG A 70 -19.75 18.96 8.93
N GLN A 71 -19.57 17.64 9.02
CA GLN A 71 -20.64 16.66 9.25
C GLN A 71 -21.12 16.63 10.71
N GLY A 72 -20.40 17.28 11.63
CA GLY A 72 -20.70 17.26 13.07
C GLY A 72 -20.35 15.94 13.75
N LYS A 73 -19.51 15.10 13.10
CA LYS A 73 -18.92 13.89 13.68
C LYS A 73 -17.74 14.22 14.61
N LEU A 74 -17.10 15.37 14.41
CA LEU A 74 -16.03 15.92 15.25
C LEU A 74 -16.40 17.33 15.74
N ASP A 75 -16.10 17.67 16.99
CA ASP A 75 -16.33 19.04 17.49
C ASP A 75 -15.46 20.05 16.73
N LYS A 76 -16.01 21.23 16.45
CA LYS A 76 -15.27 22.30 15.75
C LYS A 76 -14.01 22.74 16.50
N ASN A 77 -14.00 22.61 17.82
CA ASN A 77 -12.88 22.94 18.70
C ASN A 77 -12.19 21.69 19.26
N ALA A 78 -12.37 20.52 18.63
CA ALA A 78 -11.65 19.32 19.01
C ALA A 78 -10.14 19.59 19.05
N SER A 79 -9.50 19.07 20.10
CA SER A 79 -8.04 19.08 20.25
C SER A 79 -7.36 18.26 19.14
N PRO A 80 -6.04 18.40 18.95
CA PRO A 80 -5.26 17.56 18.03
C PRO A 80 -5.47 16.07 18.29
N THR A 81 -5.36 15.63 19.55
CA THR A 81 -5.57 14.22 19.92
C THR A 81 -6.99 13.75 19.60
N GLU A 82 -8.03 14.52 19.94
CA GLU A 82 -9.41 14.16 19.58
C GLU A 82 -9.62 14.11 18.06
N SER A 83 -8.93 14.97 17.30
CA SER A 83 -9.02 15.00 15.83
C SER A 83 -8.32 13.80 15.20
N GLU A 84 -7.14 13.42 15.71
CA GLU A 84 -6.37 12.25 15.29
C GLU A 84 -7.09 10.95 15.64
N GLU A 85 -7.62 10.82 16.86
CA GLU A 85 -8.45 9.67 17.25
C GLU A 85 -9.68 9.51 16.35
N ALA A 86 -10.36 10.61 16.03
CA ALA A 86 -11.53 10.60 15.15
C ALA A 86 -11.17 10.25 13.70
N LEU A 87 -10.05 10.78 13.19
CA LEU A 87 -9.54 10.46 11.86
C LEU A 87 -9.15 8.98 11.78
N ASN A 88 -8.33 8.49 12.71
CA ASN A 88 -7.91 7.09 12.74
C ASN A 88 -9.10 6.15 12.88
N GLN A 89 -10.11 6.52 13.68
CA GLN A 89 -11.35 5.73 13.78
C GLN A 89 -12.13 5.71 12.46
N PHE A 90 -12.22 6.85 11.76
CA PHE A 90 -12.87 6.94 10.45
C PHE A 90 -12.13 6.08 9.41
N LEU A 91 -10.81 6.24 9.29
CA LEU A 91 -9.97 5.49 8.35
C LEU A 91 -9.97 3.99 8.65
N LYS A 92 -9.92 3.61 9.92
CA LYS A 92 -10.05 2.21 10.34
C LYS A 92 -11.42 1.64 9.97
N THR A 93 -12.50 2.39 10.18
CA THR A 93 -13.86 1.93 9.79
C THR A 93 -13.94 1.74 8.27
N LYS A 94 -13.36 2.66 7.51
CA LYS A 94 -13.25 2.57 6.05
C LYS A 94 -12.47 1.32 5.63
N SER A 95 -11.28 1.10 6.20
CA SER A 95 -10.44 -0.08 5.98
C SER A 95 -11.18 -1.38 6.31
N GLU A 96 -11.83 -1.48 7.48
CA GLU A 96 -12.61 -2.66 7.88
C GLU A 96 -13.83 -2.91 6.98
N SER A 97 -14.36 -1.86 6.35
CA SER A 97 -15.49 -1.95 5.41
C SER A 97 -15.06 -2.28 3.98
N SER A 98 -13.84 -1.90 3.60
CA SER A 98 -13.23 -2.26 2.32
C SER A 98 -13.09 -3.77 2.24
N VAL A 99 -13.47 -4.34 1.09
CA VAL A 99 -13.40 -5.78 0.73
C VAL A 99 -13.48 -6.76 1.93
N SER A 100 -14.55 -6.69 2.73
CA SER A 100 -14.75 -7.60 3.91
C SER A 100 -15.27 -9.00 3.56
N LYS A 101 -15.32 -9.34 2.27
CA LYS A 101 -15.41 -10.73 1.78
C LYS A 101 -14.46 -10.84 0.60
N LYS A 102 -13.30 -11.46 0.82
CA LYS A 102 -12.37 -11.82 -0.26
C LYS A 102 -13.19 -12.36 -1.42
N GLU A 103 -13.11 -11.68 -2.55
CA GLU A 103 -13.63 -12.19 -3.81
C GLU A 103 -13.13 -13.62 -3.97
N GLN A 104 -13.97 -14.51 -4.53
CA GLN A 104 -13.41 -15.75 -5.07
C GLN A 104 -12.54 -15.32 -6.22
N GLN A 105 -11.25 -15.12 -5.95
CA GLN A 105 -10.31 -14.69 -6.96
C GLN A 105 -10.41 -15.65 -8.12
N THR A 106 -10.56 -15.10 -9.33
CA THR A 106 -10.52 -15.92 -10.53
C THR A 106 -9.18 -16.66 -10.59
N ASP A 107 -9.12 -17.81 -11.27
CA ASP A 107 -7.83 -18.53 -11.43
C ASP A 107 -6.77 -17.61 -12.06
N PHE A 108 -7.22 -16.70 -12.92
CA PHE A 108 -6.43 -15.63 -13.52
C PHE A 108 -5.81 -14.66 -12.49
N GLU A 109 -6.61 -14.11 -11.57
CA GLU A 109 -6.12 -13.22 -10.49
C GLU A 109 -5.08 -13.89 -9.59
N LYS A 110 -5.30 -15.16 -9.27
CA LYS A 110 -4.38 -15.93 -8.41
C LYS A 110 -3.03 -16.17 -9.09
N GLU A 111 -3.06 -16.51 -10.38
CA GLU A 111 -1.85 -16.71 -11.16
C GLU A 111 -1.08 -15.38 -11.32
N ASN A 112 -1.79 -14.28 -11.58
CA ASN A 112 -1.19 -12.94 -11.64
C ASN A 112 -0.49 -12.56 -10.32
N LYS A 113 -1.23 -12.59 -9.21
CA LYS A 113 -0.68 -12.23 -7.90
C LYS A 113 0.56 -13.06 -7.57
N LYS A 114 0.50 -14.37 -7.83
CA LYS A 114 1.64 -15.27 -7.63
C LYS A 114 2.85 -14.89 -8.49
N TYR A 115 2.63 -14.53 -9.75
CA TYR A 115 3.71 -14.10 -10.64
C TYR A 115 4.34 -12.79 -10.16
N MET A 116 3.53 -11.81 -9.76
CA MET A 116 4.00 -10.54 -9.22
C MET A 116 4.74 -10.71 -7.89
N ASP A 117 4.20 -11.51 -6.97
CA ASP A 117 4.86 -11.85 -5.70
C ASP A 117 6.24 -12.49 -5.97
N GLN A 118 6.34 -13.38 -6.95
CA GLN A 118 7.62 -13.97 -7.35
C GLN A 118 8.61 -12.94 -7.91
N LEU A 119 8.15 -11.97 -8.70
CA LEU A 119 9.02 -10.90 -9.22
C LEU A 119 9.52 -10.00 -8.09
N ILE A 120 8.65 -9.63 -7.15
CA ILE A 120 8.99 -8.84 -5.97
C ILE A 120 9.96 -9.60 -5.06
N GLU A 121 9.74 -10.89 -4.83
CA GLU A 121 10.65 -11.76 -4.07
C GLU A 121 12.04 -11.81 -4.71
N ASN A 122 12.11 -11.85 -6.04
CA ASN A 122 13.37 -11.88 -6.79
C ASN A 122 13.96 -10.50 -7.07
N ALA A 123 13.29 -9.41 -6.64
CA ALA A 123 13.76 -8.06 -6.87
C ALA A 123 15.09 -7.81 -6.13
N GLY A 124 16.02 -7.20 -6.86
CA GLY A 124 17.32 -6.87 -6.30
C GLY A 124 18.11 -5.89 -7.14
N LEU A 125 19.10 -5.29 -6.50
CA LEU A 125 19.93 -4.26 -7.10
C LEU A 125 20.72 -4.83 -8.28
N LYS A 126 20.53 -4.25 -9.47
CA LYS A 126 21.30 -4.62 -10.67
C LYS A 126 22.65 -3.88 -10.67
N ASN A 127 23.68 -4.56 -11.17
CA ASN A 127 24.95 -3.91 -11.45
C ASN A 127 24.75 -2.97 -12.66
N GLY A 128 24.92 -1.67 -12.46
CA GLY A 128 24.92 -0.73 -13.59
C GLY A 128 26.20 -0.81 -14.43
N SER A 129 26.31 0.06 -15.43
CA SER A 129 27.53 0.19 -16.24
C SER A 129 28.71 0.73 -15.43
N GLY A 130 29.92 0.24 -15.71
CA GLY A 130 31.16 0.79 -15.15
C GLY A 130 31.58 0.21 -13.78
N ASN A 131 32.56 0.86 -13.14
CA ASN A 131 33.14 0.41 -11.88
C ASN A 131 32.57 1.26 -10.72
N LYS A 132 31.40 0.86 -10.19
CA LYS A 132 30.60 1.64 -9.24
C LYS A 132 31.14 1.70 -7.80
N PHE A 133 32.33 1.17 -7.54
CA PHE A 133 32.96 1.30 -6.22
C PHE A 133 33.49 2.70 -5.91
N GLY A 134 33.30 3.70 -6.79
CA GLY A 134 33.44 5.13 -6.45
C GLY A 134 34.71 5.47 -5.67
N GLN A 135 35.83 4.78 -5.91
CA GLN A 135 37.03 4.89 -5.08
C GLN A 135 37.75 6.21 -5.41
N THR A 136 37.23 7.32 -4.89
CA THR A 136 37.95 8.58 -4.92
C THR A 136 39.06 8.54 -3.87
N LYS A 137 40.31 8.56 -4.33
CA LYS A 137 41.49 8.84 -3.50
C LYS A 137 41.60 10.34 -3.15
N ASN A 138 40.70 11.17 -3.67
CA ASN A 138 40.69 12.60 -3.41
C ASN A 138 39.84 12.89 -2.15
N SER A 139 40.26 13.91 -1.41
CA SER A 139 39.53 14.40 -0.23
C SER A 139 38.26 15.16 -0.56
N GLU A 140 38.09 15.59 -1.81
CA GLU A 140 36.92 16.32 -2.30
C GLU A 140 35.99 15.38 -3.08
N VAL A 141 34.69 15.47 -2.80
CA VAL A 141 33.62 14.74 -3.50
C VAL A 141 33.12 15.65 -4.64
N SER A 142 33.17 15.16 -5.87
CA SER A 142 32.64 15.87 -7.03
C SER A 142 31.11 15.83 -7.05
N SER A 143 30.50 16.82 -7.68
CA SER A 143 29.09 16.79 -8.08
C SER A 143 28.76 15.58 -8.95
N VAL A 144 27.47 15.29 -9.07
CA VAL A 144 26.96 14.18 -9.89
C VAL A 144 27.38 14.40 -11.35
N GLU A 145 27.79 13.32 -12.00
CA GLU A 145 28.05 13.29 -13.44
C GLU A 145 26.96 12.43 -14.07
N GLU A 146 26.00 13.09 -14.72
CA GLU A 146 24.86 12.44 -15.38
C GLU A 146 25.30 11.47 -16.48
N GLU A 147 24.66 10.30 -16.53
CA GLU A 147 24.78 9.35 -17.62
C GLU A 147 23.48 9.33 -18.42
N ALA A 148 23.56 9.73 -19.70
CA ALA A 148 22.40 9.64 -20.58
C ALA A 148 22.05 8.16 -20.85
N TRP A 149 20.76 7.83 -20.75
CA TRP A 149 20.25 6.54 -21.21
C TRP A 149 20.37 6.41 -22.73
N ASN A 150 20.96 5.29 -23.18
CA ASN A 150 21.15 4.98 -24.59
C ASN A 150 20.52 3.64 -25.00
N GLY A 151 19.75 3.01 -24.10
CA GLY A 151 19.04 1.77 -24.36
C GLY A 151 17.65 2.00 -24.96
N GLU A 152 16.84 0.95 -24.98
CA GLU A 152 15.44 1.04 -25.41
C GLU A 152 14.61 1.78 -24.36
N VAL A 153 13.58 2.50 -24.83
CA VAL A 153 12.66 3.23 -23.97
C VAL A 153 11.34 2.49 -24.02
N GLN A 154 10.94 1.90 -22.90
CA GLN A 154 9.61 1.32 -22.74
C GLN A 154 8.58 2.45 -22.79
N LYS A 155 7.53 2.25 -23.57
CA LYS A 155 6.46 3.23 -23.72
C LYS A 155 5.12 2.53 -23.59
N ASP A 156 4.40 2.93 -22.55
CA ASP A 156 3.07 2.40 -22.28
C ASP A 156 2.03 3.45 -22.69
N ASN A 157 0.95 2.98 -23.32
CA ASN A 157 -0.15 3.85 -23.74
C ASN A 157 -1.25 3.80 -22.67
N VAL A 158 -1.54 4.95 -22.06
CA VAL A 158 -2.52 5.07 -20.98
C VAL A 158 -3.82 5.68 -21.52
N LEU A 159 -4.93 4.97 -21.35
CA LEU A 159 -6.27 5.45 -21.72
C LEU A 159 -6.85 6.27 -20.56
N VAL A 160 -7.04 7.58 -20.77
CA VAL A 160 -7.64 8.46 -19.76
C VAL A 160 -9.07 8.83 -20.14
N LEU A 161 -10.04 8.51 -19.29
CA LEU A 161 -11.46 8.72 -19.51
C LEU A 161 -12.05 9.68 -18.49
N LEU A 162 -12.57 10.81 -18.95
CA LEU A 162 -13.22 11.79 -18.07
C LEU A 162 -14.74 11.53 -18.03
N ILE A 163 -15.33 11.45 -16.83
CA ILE A 163 -16.77 11.17 -16.65
C ILE A 163 -17.39 11.99 -15.52
N ASP A 164 -18.48 12.71 -15.80
CA ASP A 164 -19.23 13.49 -14.82
C ASP A 164 -20.58 12.87 -14.46
N PHE A 165 -21.21 13.40 -13.41
CA PHE A 165 -22.51 12.93 -12.94
C PHE A 165 -23.62 13.93 -13.29
N PRO A 166 -24.87 13.48 -13.53
CA PRO A 166 -26.01 14.36 -13.78
C PRO A 166 -26.26 15.41 -12.69
N ASP A 167 -25.86 15.14 -11.44
CA ASP A 167 -26.01 16.02 -10.27
C ASP A 167 -24.71 16.69 -9.81
N LYS A 168 -23.57 16.32 -10.39
CA LYS A 168 -22.25 16.89 -10.16
C LYS A 168 -21.53 16.99 -11.53
N PRO A 169 -21.86 17.98 -12.37
CA PRO A 169 -21.19 18.15 -13.65
C PRO A 169 -19.75 18.63 -13.45
N ARG A 170 -18.89 18.40 -14.45
CA ARG A 170 -17.53 18.95 -14.49
C ARG A 170 -17.48 20.43 -14.09
N GLY A 171 -16.48 20.79 -13.31
CA GLY A 171 -16.09 22.15 -12.95
C GLY A 171 -16.95 22.77 -11.86
N ASP A 172 -17.93 22.01 -11.35
CA ASP A 172 -18.78 22.41 -10.23
C ASP A 172 -18.10 22.10 -8.89
N ILE A 173 -16.90 22.65 -8.68
CA ILE A 173 -16.12 22.52 -7.43
C ILE A 173 -16.07 23.89 -6.75
N ASP A 174 -16.41 23.96 -5.46
CA ASP A 174 -16.12 25.15 -4.64
C ASP A 174 -14.65 25.15 -4.19
N SER A 175 -13.95 26.24 -4.52
CA SER A 175 -12.55 26.49 -4.14
C SER A 175 -12.21 26.32 -2.66
N GLN A 176 -13.20 26.33 -1.75
CA GLN A 176 -12.94 26.07 -0.33
C GLN A 176 -12.55 24.61 -0.04
N TYR A 177 -12.93 23.68 -0.92
CA TYR A 177 -12.73 22.24 -0.71
C TYR A 177 -11.47 21.69 -1.34
N THR A 178 -10.78 22.45 -2.20
CA THR A 178 -9.57 21.98 -2.87
C THR A 178 -8.53 23.09 -2.98
N ASP A 179 -7.26 22.70 -2.82
CA ASP A 179 -6.13 23.57 -3.11
C ASP A 179 -5.76 23.53 -4.62
N MET A 180 -6.20 22.49 -5.33
CA MET A 180 -6.02 22.28 -6.78
C MET A 180 -7.12 22.93 -7.62
N TYR A 181 -7.53 24.14 -7.23
CA TYR A 181 -8.68 24.80 -7.83
C TYR A 181 -8.34 25.53 -9.15
N TYR A 182 -9.07 25.20 -10.22
CA TYR A 182 -9.04 25.93 -11.49
C TYR A 182 -10.38 26.60 -11.80
N ASP A 183 -10.33 27.80 -12.39
CA ASP A 183 -11.52 28.53 -12.85
C ASP A 183 -11.48 28.85 -14.36
N GLY A 184 -12.63 29.29 -14.89
CA GLY A 184 -12.77 29.69 -16.29
C GLY A 184 -13.05 28.53 -17.26
N GLU A 185 -13.14 28.86 -18.56
CA GLU A 185 -13.58 27.91 -19.60
C GLU A 185 -12.62 26.73 -19.83
N GLY A 186 -11.35 26.87 -19.43
CA GLY A 186 -10.32 25.84 -19.57
C GLY A 186 -10.17 24.90 -18.37
N ALA A 187 -10.83 25.20 -17.25
CA ALA A 187 -10.75 24.41 -16.01
C ALA A 187 -11.16 22.96 -16.27
N TYR A 188 -10.31 22.02 -15.82
CA TYR A 188 -10.55 20.57 -15.91
C TYR A 188 -10.90 20.09 -17.32
N SER A 189 -10.29 20.69 -18.34
CA SER A 189 -10.46 20.30 -19.74
C SER A 189 -9.64 19.08 -20.12
N ASN A 190 -9.97 18.42 -21.23
CA ASN A 190 -9.11 17.37 -21.77
C ASN A 190 -7.68 17.88 -22.00
N GLU A 191 -7.51 19.13 -22.43
CA GLU A 191 -6.18 19.75 -22.57
C GLU A 191 -5.45 19.90 -21.23
N HIS A 192 -6.16 20.23 -20.14
CA HIS A 192 -5.60 20.26 -18.80
C HIS A 192 -5.02 18.88 -18.41
N TYR A 193 -5.83 17.82 -18.48
CA TYR A 193 -5.38 16.47 -18.16
C TYR A 193 -4.33 15.92 -19.14
N GLN A 194 -4.45 16.26 -20.43
CA GLN A 194 -3.45 15.88 -21.43
C GLN A 194 -2.06 16.46 -21.08
N ASN A 195 -2.01 17.70 -20.60
CA ASN A 195 -0.76 18.31 -20.17
C ASN A 195 -0.31 17.77 -18.81
N MET A 196 -1.22 17.59 -17.85
CA MET A 196 -0.88 17.08 -16.52
C MET A 196 -0.33 15.65 -16.56
N ILE A 197 -0.90 14.78 -17.39
CA ILE A 197 -0.50 13.37 -17.48
C ILE A 197 0.62 13.19 -18.51
N PHE A 198 0.46 13.74 -19.73
CA PHE A 198 1.34 13.46 -20.88
C PHE A 198 2.19 14.66 -21.34
N GLY A 199 2.14 15.79 -20.64
CA GLY A 199 2.83 17.02 -21.04
C GLY A 199 4.34 16.87 -21.00
N LYS A 200 5.03 17.17 -22.11
CA LYS A 200 6.50 17.10 -22.18
C LYS A 200 7.19 18.29 -21.51
N ASP A 201 6.46 19.38 -21.36
CA ASP A 201 6.93 20.65 -20.80
C ASP A 201 6.29 20.95 -19.43
N GLY A 202 5.60 19.96 -18.84
CA GLY A 202 4.81 20.12 -17.62
C GLY A 202 3.37 20.58 -17.87
N TYR A 203 2.71 21.03 -16.82
CA TYR A 203 1.36 21.58 -16.86
C TYR A 203 1.23 22.85 -16.01
N THR A 204 0.24 23.68 -16.32
CA THR A 204 -0.02 24.91 -15.56
C THR A 204 -0.79 24.59 -14.29
N GLY A 205 -0.22 24.91 -13.12
CA GLY A 205 -0.85 24.78 -11.82
C GLY A 205 -1.88 25.87 -11.51
N PRO A 206 -2.60 25.75 -10.38
CA PRO A 206 -3.71 26.64 -10.04
C PRO A 206 -3.31 28.10 -9.85
N ASN A 207 -2.04 28.40 -9.50
CA ASN A 207 -1.54 29.78 -9.38
C ASN A 207 -0.69 30.24 -10.59
N GLY A 208 -0.71 29.49 -11.69
CA GLY A 208 0.02 29.79 -12.93
C GLY A 208 1.47 29.31 -12.95
N GLU A 209 1.89 28.54 -11.95
CA GLU A 209 3.16 27.81 -11.91
C GLU A 209 3.24 26.73 -13.00
N ASN A 210 4.45 26.37 -13.40
CA ASN A 210 4.68 25.22 -14.26
C ASN A 210 5.06 24.03 -13.38
N LEU A 211 4.23 23.00 -13.38
CA LEU A 211 4.34 21.81 -12.55
C LEU A 211 4.76 20.60 -13.38
N THR A 212 5.42 19.65 -12.74
CA THR A 212 5.91 18.41 -13.36
C THR A 212 4.74 17.51 -13.74
N SER A 213 4.65 17.12 -15.00
CA SER A 213 3.63 16.15 -15.44
C SER A 213 3.96 14.73 -14.96
N MET A 214 2.97 13.84 -14.92
CA MET A 214 3.20 12.41 -14.62
C MET A 214 4.23 11.79 -15.59
N LYS A 215 4.16 12.15 -16.88
CA LYS A 215 5.16 11.75 -17.88
C LYS A 215 6.58 12.15 -17.48
N GLN A 216 6.79 13.43 -17.12
CA GLN A 216 8.11 13.91 -16.71
C GLN A 216 8.57 13.22 -15.43
N TYR A 217 7.67 13.00 -14.47
CA TYR A 217 7.96 12.29 -13.24
C TYR A 217 8.54 10.90 -13.52
N PHE A 218 7.87 10.08 -14.35
CA PHE A 218 8.35 8.75 -14.69
C PHE A 218 9.58 8.74 -15.60
N GLU A 219 9.72 9.71 -16.52
CA GLU A 219 10.95 9.90 -17.30
C GLU A 219 12.15 10.22 -16.39
N GLU A 220 11.96 11.03 -15.34
CA GLU A 220 13.01 11.35 -14.36
C GLU A 220 13.35 10.14 -13.48
N GLN A 221 12.35 9.48 -12.89
CA GLN A 221 12.55 8.34 -11.98
C GLN A 221 13.21 7.13 -12.67
N SER A 222 12.89 6.91 -13.94
CA SER A 222 13.47 5.84 -14.77
C SER A 222 14.78 6.23 -15.46
N GLY A 223 15.26 7.48 -15.30
CA GLY A 223 16.42 7.97 -16.04
C GLY A 223 16.23 7.95 -17.56
N GLY A 224 15.01 8.12 -18.04
CA GLY A 224 14.63 8.14 -19.44
C GLY A 224 14.44 6.77 -20.08
N SER A 225 14.43 5.67 -19.32
CA SER A 225 14.18 4.33 -19.87
C SER A 225 12.70 3.97 -19.99
N TYR A 226 11.82 4.75 -19.38
CA TYR A 226 10.38 4.52 -19.36
C TYR A 226 9.63 5.84 -19.56
N THR A 227 8.52 5.79 -20.29
CA THR A 227 7.62 6.94 -20.47
C THR A 227 6.19 6.46 -20.68
N VAL A 228 5.24 7.31 -20.26
CA VAL A 228 3.83 7.16 -20.64
C VAL A 228 3.48 8.05 -21.84
N ASP A 229 2.56 7.58 -22.68
CA ASP A 229 1.91 8.33 -23.77
C ASP A 229 0.41 8.02 -23.76
N GLY A 230 -0.41 8.79 -24.47
CA GLY A 230 -1.85 8.55 -24.46
C GLY A 230 -2.71 9.73 -24.86
N SER A 231 -4.02 9.54 -24.78
CA SER A 231 -4.99 10.60 -25.06
C SER A 231 -6.12 10.62 -24.06
N VAL A 232 -6.66 11.82 -23.83
CA VAL A 232 -7.78 12.04 -22.91
C VAL A 232 -9.11 12.14 -23.67
N ALA A 233 -10.05 11.25 -23.33
CA ALA A 233 -11.39 11.18 -23.90
C ALA A 233 -12.49 11.59 -22.90
N GLY A 234 -13.67 11.91 -23.40
CA GLY A 234 -14.75 12.52 -22.60
C GLY A 234 -14.73 14.06 -22.64
N TRP A 235 -15.43 14.78 -21.77
CA TRP A 235 -16.24 14.30 -20.65
C TRP A 235 -17.49 13.54 -21.11
N TYR A 236 -17.64 12.31 -20.63
CA TYR A 236 -18.88 11.57 -20.68
C TYR A 236 -19.76 11.90 -19.47
N THR A 237 -21.04 11.57 -19.52
CA THR A 237 -21.94 11.74 -18.38
C THR A 237 -22.53 10.40 -17.97
N ALA A 238 -22.32 10.03 -16.72
CA ALA A 238 -22.82 8.80 -16.10
C ALA A 238 -24.36 8.75 -16.14
N LYS A 239 -24.92 7.54 -16.15
CA LYS A 239 -26.38 7.34 -16.18
C LYS A 239 -27.03 7.73 -14.86
N ASN A 240 -26.34 7.53 -13.74
CA ASN A 240 -26.88 7.74 -12.40
C ASN A 240 -26.19 8.91 -11.66
N PRO A 241 -26.79 9.46 -10.60
CA PRO A 241 -26.16 10.43 -9.72
C PRO A 241 -24.90 9.91 -9.02
N ALA A 242 -24.00 10.79 -8.57
CA ALA A 242 -22.73 10.42 -7.91
C ALA A 242 -22.90 9.39 -6.76
N ALA A 243 -23.92 9.59 -5.92
CA ALA A 243 -24.23 8.71 -4.79
C ALA A 243 -24.60 7.27 -5.17
N TYR A 244 -24.91 6.97 -6.43
CA TYR A 244 -25.08 5.59 -6.91
C TYR A 244 -23.75 4.85 -6.95
N TYR A 245 -22.67 5.54 -7.33
CA TYR A 245 -21.34 4.98 -7.52
C TYR A 245 -20.49 5.09 -6.24
N GLY A 246 -20.32 6.30 -5.70
CA GLY A 246 -19.47 6.55 -4.51
C GLY A 246 -20.20 6.50 -3.17
N GLY A 247 -21.53 6.38 -3.15
CA GLY A 247 -22.30 6.35 -1.90
C GLY A 247 -21.87 5.20 -0.99
N ASN A 248 -21.50 5.49 0.25
CA ASN A 248 -21.00 4.45 1.14
C ASN A 248 -22.07 3.43 1.59
N TYR A 249 -21.74 2.13 1.53
CA TYR A 249 -22.61 1.01 1.89
C TYR A 249 -21.84 -0.08 2.68
N PRO A 250 -22.49 -0.87 3.58
CA PRO A 250 -23.87 -0.77 4.08
C PRO A 250 -24.06 0.31 5.14
N THR A 251 -22.98 0.99 5.54
CA THR A 251 -23.02 2.06 6.55
C THR A 251 -22.57 3.38 5.95
N PRO A 252 -22.90 4.52 6.57
CA PRO A 252 -22.49 5.84 6.08
C PRO A 252 -20.97 6.11 6.07
N ASP A 253 -20.16 5.22 6.65
CA ASP A 253 -18.70 5.24 6.65
C ASP A 253 -18.14 3.94 6.04
N GLY A 254 -18.98 3.21 5.29
CA GLY A 254 -18.60 2.01 4.55
C GLY A 254 -17.79 2.33 3.29
N SER A 255 -17.57 1.32 2.46
CA SER A 255 -16.91 1.45 1.16
C SER A 255 -17.85 1.96 0.07
N ASP A 256 -17.30 2.38 -1.06
CA ASP A 256 -18.05 2.83 -2.23
C ASP A 256 -19.01 1.74 -2.73
N ALA A 257 -20.11 2.16 -3.36
CA ALA A 257 -21.18 1.26 -3.75
C ALA A 257 -20.89 0.54 -5.07
N ASN A 258 -20.61 1.28 -6.14
CA ASN A 258 -20.51 0.76 -7.50
C ASN A 258 -19.45 1.48 -8.38
N PRO A 259 -18.19 1.70 -7.94
CA PRO A 259 -17.19 2.38 -8.77
C PRO A 259 -16.90 1.64 -10.09
N ARG A 260 -16.88 0.30 -10.07
CA ARG A 260 -16.71 -0.56 -11.27
C ARG A 260 -17.77 -0.30 -12.37
N ASP A 261 -19.02 -0.03 -11.97
CA ASP A 261 -20.07 0.31 -12.93
C ASP A 261 -19.76 1.63 -13.66
N LEU A 262 -19.16 2.61 -12.96
CA LEU A 262 -18.77 3.89 -13.56
C LEU A 262 -17.63 3.70 -14.58
N VAL A 263 -16.64 2.88 -14.24
CA VAL A 263 -15.51 2.53 -15.12
C VAL A 263 -16.02 1.86 -16.40
N LEU A 264 -16.91 0.86 -16.26
CA LEU A 264 -17.51 0.18 -17.40
C LEU A 264 -18.38 1.11 -18.25
N GLU A 265 -19.12 2.04 -17.63
CA GLU A 265 -19.86 3.07 -18.35
C GLU A 265 -18.92 3.99 -19.16
N ALA A 266 -17.79 4.40 -18.59
CA ALA A 266 -16.81 5.25 -19.26
C ALA A 266 -16.16 4.53 -20.46
N LEU A 267 -15.75 3.27 -20.31
CA LEU A 267 -15.17 2.46 -21.39
C LEU A 267 -16.16 2.28 -22.56
N ASN A 268 -17.42 1.96 -22.26
CA ASN A 268 -18.46 1.82 -23.27
C ASN A 268 -18.77 3.17 -23.96
N ALA A 269 -18.72 4.28 -23.23
CA ALA A 269 -18.89 5.61 -23.80
C ALA A 269 -17.73 5.97 -24.75
N ALA A 270 -16.50 5.62 -24.40
CA ALA A 270 -15.32 5.80 -25.24
C ALA A 270 -15.41 4.98 -26.55
N ALA A 271 -15.81 3.72 -26.45
CA ALA A 271 -16.06 2.87 -27.62
C ALA A 271 -17.13 3.46 -28.56
N ALA A 272 -18.20 4.04 -27.98
CA ALA A 272 -19.28 4.67 -28.75
C ALA A 272 -18.89 6.04 -29.37
N ASP A 273 -17.82 6.67 -28.90
CA ASP A 273 -17.28 7.96 -29.38
C ASP A 273 -16.12 7.78 -30.38
N ASP A 274 -16.00 6.59 -30.98
CA ASP A 274 -14.96 6.21 -31.96
C ASP A 274 -13.51 6.37 -31.43
N VAL A 275 -13.29 6.28 -30.11
CA VAL A 275 -11.94 6.18 -29.54
C VAL A 275 -11.32 4.85 -29.99
N ASN A 276 -10.09 4.90 -30.51
CA ASN A 276 -9.40 3.69 -30.96
C ASN A 276 -8.83 2.88 -29.77
N LEU A 277 -9.69 2.10 -29.12
CA LEU A 277 -9.32 1.32 -27.94
C LEU A 277 -8.27 0.24 -28.21
N ASN A 278 -8.19 -0.31 -29.43
CA ASN A 278 -7.15 -1.27 -29.83
C ASN A 278 -5.71 -0.71 -29.76
N ALA A 279 -5.53 0.61 -29.61
CA ALA A 279 -4.20 1.21 -29.42
C ALA A 279 -3.67 1.11 -27.98
N TYR A 280 -4.53 0.68 -27.05
CA TYR A 280 -4.26 0.55 -25.62
C TYR A 280 -4.32 -0.93 -25.17
N ASP A 281 -4.14 -1.85 -26.11
CA ASP A 281 -4.00 -3.30 -25.90
C ASP A 281 -2.74 -3.70 -26.64
N GLN A 282 -1.59 -3.62 -25.97
CA GLN A 282 -0.25 -3.81 -26.52
C GLN A 282 0.57 -4.83 -25.70
N GLU A 283 0.11 -5.20 -24.52
CA GLU A 283 0.82 -6.05 -23.58
C GLU A 283 0.05 -7.35 -23.29
N ASP A 284 0.79 -8.43 -23.04
CA ASP A 284 0.25 -9.72 -22.58
C ASP A 284 1.05 -10.11 -21.33
N PRO A 285 0.88 -9.37 -20.21
CA PRO A 285 1.66 -9.65 -18.99
C PRO A 285 1.40 -11.07 -18.45
N TYR A 286 0.34 -11.72 -18.92
CA TYR A 286 -0.09 -13.05 -18.52
C TYR A 286 0.41 -14.17 -19.44
N ASP A 287 1.05 -13.84 -20.57
CA ASP A 287 1.40 -14.78 -21.64
C ASP A 287 0.24 -15.74 -21.92
N LEU A 288 -0.96 -15.19 -22.18
CA LEU A 288 -2.23 -15.93 -22.32
C LEU A 288 -2.16 -17.03 -23.39
N ASN A 289 -1.23 -16.91 -24.34
CA ASN A 289 -1.02 -17.89 -25.40
C ASN A 289 0.17 -18.85 -25.14
N GLY A 290 0.98 -18.61 -24.11
CA GLY A 290 2.09 -19.46 -23.67
C GLY A 290 3.28 -19.47 -24.62
N ASN A 291 3.53 -18.39 -25.36
CA ASN A 291 4.64 -18.27 -26.30
C ASN A 291 5.86 -17.54 -25.69
N GLY A 292 5.71 -16.90 -24.53
CA GLY A 292 6.74 -16.19 -23.79
C GLY A 292 7.02 -14.76 -24.26
N ASP A 293 6.18 -14.18 -25.12
CA ASP A 293 6.21 -12.79 -25.55
C ASP A 293 5.11 -12.02 -24.82
N VAL A 294 5.52 -11.15 -23.89
CA VAL A 294 4.60 -10.35 -23.07
C VAL A 294 4.35 -8.95 -23.66
N ASN A 295 4.92 -8.65 -24.83
CA ASN A 295 4.78 -7.36 -25.51
C ASN A 295 3.94 -7.52 -26.79
N GLU A 296 2.80 -8.19 -26.66
CA GLU A 296 1.81 -8.36 -27.73
C GLU A 296 0.39 -8.19 -27.20
N PRO A 297 -0.60 -7.84 -28.03
CA PRO A 297 -1.99 -7.68 -27.59
C PRO A 297 -2.59 -8.97 -27.04
N ASP A 298 -3.28 -8.89 -25.92
CA ASP A 298 -4.00 -10.00 -25.29
C ASP A 298 -5.53 -9.81 -25.31
N GLY A 299 -6.01 -8.62 -25.67
CA GLY A 299 -7.43 -8.24 -25.73
C GLY A 299 -7.92 -7.45 -24.53
N ILE A 300 -7.09 -7.26 -23.51
CA ILE A 300 -7.31 -6.43 -22.33
C ILE A 300 -6.76 -5.03 -22.61
N ILE A 301 -7.44 -3.99 -22.14
CA ILE A 301 -6.87 -2.64 -22.17
C ILE A 301 -5.77 -2.53 -21.10
N ASP A 302 -4.53 -2.28 -21.51
CA ASP A 302 -3.31 -2.32 -20.69
C ASP A 302 -3.42 -1.41 -19.45
N HIS A 303 -3.76 -0.14 -19.67
CA HIS A 303 -3.79 0.89 -18.62
C HIS A 303 -5.01 1.80 -18.76
N VAL A 304 -5.93 1.75 -17.80
CA VAL A 304 -7.15 2.57 -17.77
C VAL A 304 -7.13 3.51 -16.56
N MET A 305 -7.19 4.82 -16.83
CA MET A 305 -7.39 5.84 -15.81
C MET A 305 -8.76 6.51 -16.00
N VAL A 306 -9.62 6.44 -14.99
CA VAL A 306 -10.92 7.12 -15.00
C VAL A 306 -10.84 8.35 -14.11
N ILE A 307 -11.27 9.52 -14.61
CA ILE A 307 -11.33 10.74 -13.81
C ILE A 307 -12.80 11.14 -13.63
N HIS A 308 -13.28 11.10 -12.40
CA HIS A 308 -14.66 11.46 -12.08
C HIS A 308 -14.79 12.93 -11.64
N SER A 309 -15.93 13.56 -11.89
CA SER A 309 -16.15 14.95 -11.45
C SER A 309 -16.23 15.09 -9.92
N GLY A 310 -15.82 16.25 -9.41
CA GLY A 310 -15.79 16.56 -7.96
C GLY A 310 -14.49 16.21 -7.23
N VAL A 311 -14.50 16.43 -5.92
CA VAL A 311 -13.38 16.13 -5.00
C VAL A 311 -13.52 14.71 -4.49
N GLY A 312 -12.42 13.95 -4.42
CA GLY A 312 -12.41 12.57 -3.92
C GLY A 312 -12.72 12.48 -2.43
N GLU A 313 -13.27 11.34 -1.99
CA GLU A 313 -13.64 11.14 -0.59
C GLU A 313 -12.43 11.19 0.34
N GLU A 314 -11.27 10.72 -0.11
CA GLU A 314 -9.99 10.78 0.61
C GLU A 314 -9.54 12.21 0.94
N ALA A 315 -10.02 13.19 0.17
CA ALA A 315 -9.86 14.62 0.39
C ALA A 315 -11.13 15.29 0.94
N GLY A 316 -12.00 14.52 1.60
CA GLY A 316 -13.20 15.01 2.27
C GLY A 316 -14.42 15.23 1.37
N GLY A 317 -14.36 14.77 0.11
CA GLY A 317 -15.48 14.63 -0.82
C GLY A 317 -16.15 15.93 -1.27
N GLY A 318 -15.58 17.09 -0.93
CA GLY A 318 -16.15 18.41 -1.20
C GLY A 318 -17.64 18.52 -0.80
N GLU A 319 -18.49 18.91 -1.75
CA GLU A 319 -19.94 19.00 -1.59
C GLU A 319 -20.64 17.64 -1.52
N LEU A 320 -20.06 16.58 -2.08
CA LEU A 320 -20.60 15.23 -2.05
C LEU A 320 -20.36 14.56 -0.69
N GLY A 321 -19.27 14.91 0.01
CA GLY A 321 -18.87 14.21 1.24
C GLY A 321 -18.67 12.72 0.96
N GLY A 322 -19.16 11.83 1.82
CA GLY A 322 -19.09 10.37 1.60
C GLY A 322 -20.04 9.81 0.53
N ASP A 323 -20.51 10.64 -0.40
CA ASP A 323 -21.08 10.20 -1.69
C ASP A 323 -20.07 10.36 -2.85
N ALA A 324 -18.91 10.99 -2.60
CA ALA A 324 -17.80 10.98 -3.54
C ALA A 324 -17.16 9.60 -3.59
N ILE A 325 -16.52 9.27 -4.71
CA ILE A 325 -15.69 8.08 -4.83
C ILE A 325 -14.37 8.34 -4.09
N TRP A 326 -13.86 7.32 -3.41
CA TRP A 326 -12.52 7.31 -2.85
C TRP A 326 -11.55 6.79 -3.91
N SER A 327 -10.48 7.51 -4.19
CA SER A 327 -9.57 7.15 -5.30
C SER A 327 -8.82 5.84 -5.05
N HIS A 328 -8.61 5.04 -6.09
CA HIS A 328 -7.97 3.72 -5.95
C HIS A 328 -7.57 3.10 -7.28
N SER A 329 -6.60 2.18 -7.22
CA SER A 329 -6.28 1.19 -8.23
C SER A 329 -6.89 -0.18 -7.90
N TRP A 330 -7.55 -0.82 -8.88
CA TRP A 330 -8.22 -2.11 -8.70
C TRP A 330 -8.57 -2.79 -10.03
N SER A 331 -9.32 -3.89 -9.96
CA SER A 331 -9.81 -4.61 -11.14
C SER A 331 -11.35 -4.69 -11.16
N LEU A 332 -11.94 -4.76 -12.35
CA LEU A 332 -13.32 -5.22 -12.52
C LEU A 332 -13.48 -6.65 -11.95
N GLU A 333 -14.70 -7.17 -11.78
CA GLU A 333 -14.94 -8.55 -11.24
C GLU A 333 -14.26 -9.68 -12.06
N GLY A 334 -13.72 -9.32 -13.23
CA GLY A 334 -12.97 -10.14 -14.15
C GLY A 334 -12.84 -9.36 -15.47
N PRO A 335 -12.09 -9.89 -16.45
CA PRO A 335 -12.01 -9.29 -17.77
C PRO A 335 -13.41 -9.14 -18.38
N THR A 336 -13.87 -7.89 -18.50
CA THR A 336 -15.26 -7.54 -18.80
C THR A 336 -15.40 -6.94 -20.20
N PRO A 337 -16.23 -7.53 -21.09
CA PRO A 337 -16.38 -7.04 -22.47
C PRO A 337 -16.83 -5.59 -22.58
N ILE A 338 -16.13 -4.84 -23.44
CA ILE A 338 -16.50 -3.47 -23.82
C ILE A 338 -17.43 -3.55 -25.03
N GLU A 339 -18.65 -3.03 -24.88
CA GLU A 339 -19.69 -3.09 -25.90
C GLU A 339 -19.27 -2.38 -27.19
N GLY A 340 -19.52 -3.03 -28.34
CA GLY A 340 -19.27 -2.44 -29.66
C GLY A 340 -17.80 -2.46 -30.11
N THR A 341 -16.90 -3.07 -29.34
CA THR A 341 -15.49 -3.27 -29.73
C THR A 341 -15.27 -4.56 -30.51
N GLU A 342 -14.24 -4.56 -31.35
CA GLU A 342 -13.74 -5.72 -32.08
C GLU A 342 -12.19 -5.69 -32.03
N THR A 343 -11.57 -6.86 -31.86
CA THR A 343 -10.11 -7.07 -31.89
C THR A 343 -9.76 -8.34 -32.67
N ASP A 344 -8.53 -8.43 -33.17
CA ASP A 344 -8.01 -9.59 -33.89
C ASP A 344 -7.59 -10.73 -32.95
N VAL A 345 -7.48 -10.48 -31.64
CA VAL A 345 -7.16 -11.53 -30.65
C VAL A 345 -8.36 -12.48 -30.47
N PRO A 346 -8.13 -13.80 -30.24
CA PRO A 346 -9.20 -14.79 -30.22
C PRO A 346 -9.97 -14.85 -28.90
N TYR A 347 -9.54 -14.11 -27.89
CA TYR A 347 -10.11 -14.12 -26.54
C TYR A 347 -11.44 -13.35 -26.47
N TRP A 348 -12.26 -13.69 -25.46
CA TRP A 348 -13.58 -13.08 -25.19
C TRP A 348 -14.52 -12.89 -26.40
N GLY A 349 -14.40 -13.74 -27.42
CA GLY A 349 -15.22 -13.66 -28.62
C GLY A 349 -14.78 -12.61 -29.65
N GLY A 350 -13.53 -12.15 -29.58
CA GLY A 350 -12.98 -11.12 -30.45
C GLY A 350 -13.39 -9.70 -30.05
N GLN A 351 -13.66 -9.49 -28.77
CA GLN A 351 -13.98 -8.18 -28.18
C GLN A 351 -12.85 -7.74 -27.26
N LEU A 352 -12.63 -6.42 -27.18
CA LEU A 352 -11.78 -5.86 -26.14
C LEU A 352 -12.49 -5.95 -24.79
N VAL A 353 -11.71 -6.13 -23.73
CA VAL A 353 -12.20 -6.18 -22.35
C VAL A 353 -11.48 -5.14 -21.49
N GLY A 354 -12.20 -4.56 -20.53
CA GLY A 354 -11.57 -3.83 -19.44
C GLY A 354 -11.29 -4.77 -18.28
N TYR A 355 -10.24 -4.51 -17.51
CA TYR A 355 -9.93 -5.29 -16.33
C TYR A 355 -9.36 -4.43 -15.21
N ASP A 356 -8.05 -4.16 -15.22
CA ASP A 356 -7.41 -3.26 -14.27
C ASP A 356 -7.74 -1.80 -14.59
N TYR A 357 -7.91 -0.98 -13.55
CA TYR A 357 -8.20 0.44 -13.67
C TYR A 357 -7.72 1.22 -12.44
N THR A 358 -7.42 2.49 -12.65
CA THR A 358 -7.36 3.49 -11.58
C THR A 358 -8.53 4.47 -11.73
N ILE A 359 -8.97 5.04 -10.61
CA ILE A 359 -10.04 6.04 -10.60
C ILE A 359 -9.71 7.20 -9.67
N GLU A 360 -9.63 8.40 -10.24
CA GLU A 360 -9.18 9.62 -9.57
C GLU A 360 -10.22 10.75 -9.66
N PRO A 361 -10.19 11.75 -8.76
CA PRO A 361 -11.10 12.88 -8.78
C PRO A 361 -10.65 13.97 -9.76
N GLU A 362 -11.58 14.86 -10.08
CA GLU A 362 -11.39 15.99 -10.98
C GLU A 362 -10.34 16.99 -10.47
N ASP A 363 -10.16 17.11 -9.16
CA ASP A 363 -9.13 17.95 -8.55
C ASP A 363 -7.83 17.19 -8.22
N GLY A 364 -7.68 15.95 -8.72
CA GLY A 364 -6.45 15.17 -8.57
C GLY A 364 -5.21 15.93 -9.06
N ALA A 365 -4.12 15.81 -8.32
CA ALA A 365 -2.81 16.35 -8.72
C ALA A 365 -1.92 15.26 -9.29
N ALA A 366 -0.88 15.63 -10.06
CA ALA A 366 0.01 14.69 -10.73
C ALA A 366 0.61 13.62 -9.80
N GLY A 367 0.82 13.93 -8.51
CA GLY A 367 1.29 12.98 -7.51
C GLY A 367 0.32 11.85 -7.19
N VAL A 368 -0.99 12.09 -7.20
CA VAL A 368 -2.01 11.05 -7.00
C VAL A 368 -2.05 10.15 -8.24
N PHE A 369 -2.10 10.72 -9.44
CA PHE A 369 -2.03 9.94 -10.69
C PHE A 369 -0.77 9.08 -10.78
N ALA A 370 0.38 9.62 -10.37
CA ALA A 370 1.65 8.89 -10.39
C ALA A 370 1.73 7.79 -9.32
N HIS A 371 1.08 7.98 -8.16
CA HIS A 371 0.96 6.95 -7.11
C HIS A 371 0.13 5.76 -7.61
N GLU A 372 -1.05 6.04 -8.13
CA GLU A 372 -2.02 5.03 -8.57
C GLU A 372 -1.51 4.28 -9.80
N PHE A 373 -0.83 4.97 -10.71
CA PHE A 373 -0.10 4.31 -11.79
C PHE A 373 1.10 3.50 -11.30
N GLY A 374 1.67 3.83 -10.13
CA GLY A 374 2.66 2.99 -9.47
C GLY A 374 2.12 1.60 -9.15
N HIS A 375 0.86 1.49 -8.70
CA HIS A 375 0.19 0.20 -8.47
C HIS A 375 -0.06 -0.55 -9.77
N ASP A 376 -0.44 0.15 -10.82
CA ASP A 376 -0.60 -0.41 -12.18
C ASP A 376 0.72 -1.04 -12.68
N LEU A 377 1.86 -0.46 -12.31
CA LEU A 377 3.20 -1.02 -12.58
C LEU A 377 3.65 -2.11 -11.57
N GLY A 378 2.80 -2.49 -10.62
CA GLY A 378 3.05 -3.57 -9.66
C GLY A 378 3.73 -3.14 -8.36
N LEU A 379 3.72 -1.86 -8.00
CA LEU A 379 4.28 -1.39 -6.73
C LEU A 379 3.29 -1.59 -5.56
N PRO A 380 3.76 -2.03 -4.39
CA PRO A 380 2.93 -2.10 -3.20
C PRO A 380 2.82 -0.74 -2.51
N ASP A 381 1.75 -0.60 -1.72
CA ASP A 381 1.67 0.44 -0.70
C ASP A 381 2.77 0.30 0.33
N GLU A 382 3.45 1.40 0.63
CA GLU A 382 4.50 1.46 1.63
C GLU A 382 3.98 2.00 2.97
N TYR A 383 2.75 2.54 3.04
CA TYR A 383 2.18 3.08 4.28
C TYR A 383 1.53 2.01 5.20
N ASP A 384 1.12 2.41 6.41
CA ASP A 384 0.26 1.57 7.26
C ASP A 384 -1.15 1.48 6.65
N THR A 385 -1.38 0.47 5.81
CA THR A 385 -2.64 0.27 5.05
C THR A 385 -3.87 -0.02 5.90
N GLN A 386 -3.74 -0.18 7.21
CA GLN A 386 -4.88 -0.32 8.12
C GLN A 386 -4.99 0.83 9.13
N TYR A 387 -4.13 1.86 9.03
CA TYR A 387 -4.07 2.97 9.99
C TYR A 387 -4.05 2.47 11.44
N THR A 388 -3.23 1.44 11.70
CA THR A 388 -3.22 0.75 12.99
C THR A 388 -2.56 1.56 14.11
N GLY A 389 -1.67 2.50 13.74
CA GLY A 389 -0.90 3.34 14.65
C GLY A 389 -0.78 4.80 14.20
N ALA A 390 0.31 5.46 14.60
CA ALA A 390 0.61 6.87 14.29
C ALA A 390 1.24 7.10 12.90
N GLY A 391 1.25 6.07 12.06
CA GLY A 391 1.90 6.04 10.74
C GLY A 391 3.25 5.32 10.77
N GLU A 392 3.63 4.81 9.61
CA GLU A 392 4.86 4.07 9.38
C GLU A 392 6.09 4.97 9.19
N PRO A 393 7.31 4.46 9.46
CA PRO A 393 8.56 5.23 9.29
C PRO A 393 8.98 5.32 7.81
N ILE A 394 8.12 5.89 6.95
CA ILE A 394 8.39 6.17 5.53
C ILE A 394 7.84 7.56 5.18
N SER A 395 6.51 7.75 5.22
CA SER A 395 5.85 9.01 4.93
C SER A 395 6.32 9.66 3.62
N TYR A 396 6.72 10.94 3.64
CA TYR A 396 7.13 11.73 2.48
C TYR A 396 8.43 11.28 1.81
N TRP A 397 9.13 10.29 2.33
CA TRP A 397 10.32 9.76 1.68
C TRP A 397 10.03 8.91 0.43
N SER A 398 8.77 8.51 0.21
CA SER A 398 8.38 7.72 -0.96
C SER A 398 7.01 8.14 -1.49
N ILE A 399 6.87 8.17 -2.82
CA ILE A 399 5.56 8.37 -3.45
C ILE A 399 4.56 7.27 -3.08
N MET A 400 5.01 6.03 -2.80
CA MET A 400 4.14 4.91 -2.40
C MET A 400 3.70 4.98 -0.93
N SER A 401 3.98 6.11 -0.26
CA SER A 401 3.41 6.52 1.03
C SER A 401 2.91 7.97 0.88
N SER A 402 3.21 8.87 1.81
CA SER A 402 2.69 10.25 1.79
C SER A 402 3.32 11.13 0.70
N GLY A 403 4.37 10.66 0.02
CA GLY A 403 5.10 11.42 -0.99
C GLY A 403 4.25 11.89 -2.16
N SER A 404 3.15 11.19 -2.47
CA SER A 404 2.16 11.58 -3.48
C SER A 404 1.47 12.91 -3.18
N TRP A 405 1.48 13.37 -1.92
CA TRP A 405 0.87 14.63 -1.47
C TRP A 405 1.85 15.79 -1.27
N ALA A 406 3.12 15.63 -1.62
CA ALA A 406 4.08 16.73 -1.53
C ALA A 406 3.77 17.85 -2.53
N GLY A 407 4.18 19.07 -2.19
CA GLY A 407 3.95 20.28 -2.98
C GLY A 407 3.37 21.44 -2.18
N ALA A 408 3.75 22.67 -2.56
CA ALA A 408 3.22 23.88 -1.93
C ALA A 408 1.70 24.00 -2.12
N VAL A 409 1.23 23.47 -3.26
CA VAL A 409 -0.11 22.95 -3.46
C VAL A 409 -0.04 21.42 -3.30
N PRO A 410 -0.78 20.82 -2.35
CA PRO A 410 -0.69 19.39 -2.08
C PRO A 410 -0.80 18.52 -3.33
N GLY A 411 0.13 17.58 -3.49
CA GLY A 411 0.20 16.59 -4.56
C GLY A 411 0.76 17.06 -5.91
N THR A 412 1.21 18.32 -6.00
CA THR A 412 1.76 18.88 -7.24
C THR A 412 3.27 18.66 -7.43
N GLU A 413 3.98 18.30 -6.36
CA GLU A 413 5.42 18.08 -6.35
C GLU A 413 5.71 16.73 -5.67
N PRO A 414 5.26 15.60 -6.25
CA PRO A 414 5.45 14.30 -5.61
C PRO A 414 6.94 13.94 -5.47
N THR A 415 7.30 13.37 -4.32
CA THR A 415 8.69 12.96 -4.04
C THR A 415 9.08 11.69 -4.79
N GLY A 416 10.37 11.39 -4.88
CA GLY A 416 10.85 10.21 -5.59
C GLY A 416 10.35 8.85 -5.05
N ILE A 417 10.44 7.83 -5.90
CA ILE A 417 10.12 6.42 -5.58
C ILE A 417 11.20 5.86 -4.64
N SER A 418 10.81 5.11 -3.62
CA SER A 418 11.76 4.44 -2.70
C SER A 418 12.73 3.51 -3.46
N PRO A 419 13.93 3.23 -2.91
CA PRO A 419 14.86 2.29 -3.55
C PRO A 419 14.32 0.85 -3.52
N TYR A 420 13.38 0.53 -2.63
CA TYR A 420 12.68 -0.76 -2.61
C TYR A 420 11.70 -0.88 -3.78
N SER A 421 10.92 0.16 -4.06
CA SER A 421 10.01 0.18 -5.20
C SER A 421 10.78 0.28 -6.52
N LYS A 422 11.87 1.06 -6.59
CA LYS A 422 12.72 1.12 -7.79
C LYS A 422 13.41 -0.21 -8.13
N GLN A 423 13.77 -1.08 -7.17
CA GLN A 423 14.29 -2.43 -7.49
C GLN A 423 13.21 -3.35 -8.08
N ILE A 424 11.95 -3.16 -7.69
CA ILE A 424 10.80 -3.88 -8.25
C ILE A 424 10.61 -3.44 -9.70
N LEU A 425 10.49 -2.12 -9.95
CA LEU A 425 10.37 -1.59 -11.32
C LEU A 425 11.55 -1.98 -12.20
N GLN A 426 12.79 -1.92 -11.69
CA GLN A 426 13.96 -2.39 -12.44
C GLN A 426 13.90 -3.87 -12.81
N THR A 427 13.19 -4.68 -12.02
CA THR A 427 13.03 -6.13 -12.23
C THR A 427 11.90 -6.43 -13.21
N ILE A 428 10.77 -5.75 -13.07
CA ILE A 428 9.57 -5.91 -13.92
C ILE A 428 9.81 -5.25 -15.28
N GLN A 429 10.13 -3.96 -15.29
CA GLN A 429 10.19 -3.10 -16.47
C GLN A 429 11.57 -3.06 -17.15
N GLY A 430 12.62 -3.58 -16.51
CA GLY A 430 13.98 -3.44 -17.01
C GLY A 430 14.45 -1.98 -16.98
N GLY A 431 15.13 -1.50 -18.03
CA GLY A 431 15.52 -0.08 -18.12
C GLY A 431 16.56 0.38 -17.09
N ASN A 432 16.38 1.59 -16.54
CA ASN A 432 17.37 2.35 -15.76
C ASN A 432 16.76 2.96 -14.47
N TRP A 433 15.84 2.25 -13.82
CA TRP A 433 15.20 2.68 -12.56
C TRP A 433 16.14 2.65 -11.36
N LEU A 434 16.97 1.61 -11.24
CA LEU A 434 17.87 1.46 -10.09
C LEU A 434 19.11 0.65 -10.41
N SER A 435 20.26 1.18 -10.01
CA SER A 435 21.54 0.52 -10.14
C SER A 435 22.45 0.81 -8.95
N GLY A 436 23.35 -0.13 -8.67
CA GLY A 436 24.36 0.11 -7.64
C GLY A 436 25.10 -1.14 -7.21
N SER A 437 25.67 -1.08 -6.01
CA SER A 437 26.53 -2.13 -5.46
C SER A 437 25.84 -2.91 -4.35
N THR A 438 25.96 -4.23 -4.39
CA THR A 438 25.55 -5.12 -3.30
C THR A 438 26.78 -5.55 -2.49
N ILE A 439 26.74 -5.40 -1.18
CA ILE A 439 27.82 -5.75 -0.24
C ILE A 439 27.24 -6.66 0.85
N ASN A 440 27.86 -7.81 1.10
CA ASN A 440 27.42 -8.64 2.23
C ASN A 440 28.02 -8.11 3.54
N ALA A 441 27.25 -8.14 4.63
CA ALA A 441 27.73 -7.75 5.96
C ALA A 441 28.97 -8.54 6.43
N SER A 442 29.12 -9.79 5.98
CA SER A 442 30.30 -10.62 6.21
C SER A 442 31.58 -10.01 5.62
N ASP A 443 31.48 -9.32 4.49
CA ASP A 443 32.60 -8.74 3.74
C ASP A 443 33.02 -7.35 4.25
N ILE A 444 32.15 -6.65 4.97
CA ILE A 444 32.48 -5.37 5.63
C ILE A 444 33.43 -5.66 6.80
N THR A 445 34.55 -4.94 6.92
CA THR A 445 35.53 -5.15 8.00
C THR A 445 35.83 -3.84 8.73
N SER A 446 36.67 -3.90 9.76
CA SER A 446 37.16 -2.71 10.46
C SER A 446 38.04 -1.80 9.61
N GLU A 447 38.56 -2.28 8.47
CA GLU A 447 39.28 -1.44 7.50
C GLU A 447 38.33 -0.47 6.78
N GLY A 448 37.06 -0.85 6.67
CA GLY A 448 36.00 -0.08 6.04
C GLY A 448 36.02 -0.10 4.51
N THR A 449 34.85 0.14 3.92
CA THR A 449 34.63 0.27 2.48
C THR A 449 33.93 1.60 2.22
N GLU A 450 34.53 2.44 1.39
CA GLU A 450 33.91 3.70 0.97
C GLU A 450 33.09 3.50 -0.31
N VAL A 451 31.93 4.14 -0.37
CA VAL A 451 31.05 4.19 -1.55
C VAL A 451 30.65 5.64 -1.84
N LEU A 452 30.35 5.92 -3.10
CA LEU A 452 29.70 7.16 -3.54
C LEU A 452 28.26 6.85 -3.94
N LEU A 453 27.33 7.69 -3.48
CA LEU A 453 25.92 7.65 -3.81
C LEU A 453 25.58 8.96 -4.54
N ASP A 454 25.05 8.86 -5.75
CA ASP A 454 24.43 10.00 -6.43
C ASP A 454 23.04 10.24 -5.80
N GLU A 455 22.54 11.46 -5.93
CA GLU A 455 21.17 11.78 -5.51
C GLU A 455 20.13 10.93 -6.25
N ALA A 456 19.11 10.49 -5.52
CA ALA A 456 18.13 9.50 -6.00
C ALA A 456 17.37 9.87 -7.28
N VAL A 457 17.32 11.17 -7.60
CA VAL A 457 16.63 11.75 -8.76
C VAL A 457 17.50 11.78 -10.03
N THR A 458 18.81 11.61 -9.91
CA THR A 458 19.74 11.72 -11.03
C THR A 458 20.42 10.38 -11.31
N LYS A 459 20.37 9.91 -12.56
CA LYS A 459 21.16 8.74 -12.97
C LYS A 459 22.57 9.18 -13.35
N GLY A 460 23.52 8.85 -12.49
CA GLY A 460 24.91 9.24 -12.65
C GLY A 460 25.89 8.08 -12.67
N THR A 461 27.18 8.45 -12.70
CA THR A 461 28.30 7.50 -12.76
C THR A 461 28.54 6.74 -11.45
N ASN A 462 27.95 7.13 -10.31
CA ASN A 462 28.09 6.44 -9.03
C ASN A 462 26.93 5.44 -8.79
N ASN A 463 26.68 5.08 -7.52
CA ASN A 463 25.57 4.20 -7.16
C ASN A 463 24.31 5.05 -6.96
N ASP A 464 23.17 4.56 -7.45
CA ASP A 464 21.87 5.14 -7.08
C ASP A 464 21.51 4.71 -5.65
N ALA A 465 21.80 3.44 -5.34
CA ALA A 465 21.70 2.88 -4.00
C ALA A 465 22.81 1.86 -3.71
N VAL A 466 23.08 1.58 -2.44
CA VAL A 466 23.92 0.45 -2.00
C VAL A 466 23.07 -0.51 -1.17
N ARG A 467 23.04 -1.78 -1.57
CA ARG A 467 22.36 -2.84 -0.83
C ARG A 467 23.35 -3.55 0.10
N VAL A 468 23.04 -3.59 1.40
CA VAL A 468 23.83 -4.32 2.39
C VAL A 468 23.08 -5.58 2.80
N ASN A 469 23.46 -6.72 2.22
CA ASN A 469 22.85 -8.01 2.54
C ASN A 469 23.25 -8.46 3.95
N LEU A 470 22.26 -8.84 4.74
CA LEU A 470 22.44 -9.39 6.08
C LEU A 470 22.24 -10.92 6.02
N PRO A 471 22.72 -11.69 7.02
CA PRO A 471 22.30 -13.07 7.19
C PRO A 471 20.78 -13.16 7.31
N ASP A 472 20.17 -14.23 6.79
CA ASP A 472 18.73 -14.46 6.94
C ASP A 472 18.32 -14.42 8.41
N LYS A 473 17.18 -13.78 8.66
CA LYS A 473 16.59 -13.59 9.98
C LYS A 473 15.87 -14.85 10.39
N GLN A 474 16.23 -15.42 11.53
CA GLN A 474 15.43 -16.47 12.16
C GLN A 474 14.20 -15.82 12.83
N ASN A 475 13.00 -16.26 12.44
CA ASN A 475 11.73 -15.85 13.03
C ASN A 475 11.13 -17.04 13.77
N VAL A 476 10.98 -16.90 15.09
CA VAL A 476 10.39 -17.92 15.95
C VAL A 476 8.87 -17.79 15.90
N VAL A 477 8.19 -18.83 15.46
CA VAL A 477 6.72 -18.94 15.45
C VAL A 477 6.25 -19.46 16.80
N ASN A 478 6.82 -20.60 17.22
CA ASN A 478 6.56 -21.23 18.50
C ASN A 478 7.83 -21.96 18.98
N GLU A 479 7.82 -22.46 20.22
CA GLU A 479 8.86 -23.37 20.71
C GLU A 479 8.27 -24.79 20.72
N PRO A 480 8.97 -25.82 20.18
CA PRO A 480 8.53 -27.21 20.25
C PRO A 480 8.05 -27.59 21.66
N PHE A 481 6.95 -28.34 21.75
CA PHE A 481 6.34 -28.64 23.05
C PHE A 481 7.30 -29.45 23.93
N SER A 482 7.97 -30.42 23.33
CA SER A 482 9.07 -31.14 23.93
C SER A 482 10.25 -31.20 22.94
N GLY A 483 11.45 -31.54 23.45
CA GLY A 483 12.62 -31.69 22.58
C GLY A 483 13.11 -30.41 21.89
N ASP A 484 13.72 -30.60 20.72
CA ASP A 484 14.26 -29.56 19.82
C ASP A 484 13.43 -29.47 18.51
N TYR A 485 12.50 -30.40 18.26
CA TYR A 485 11.75 -30.48 17.01
C TYR A 485 10.26 -30.80 17.18
N GLU A 486 9.49 -30.46 16.15
CA GLU A 486 8.05 -30.75 16.02
C GLU A 486 7.71 -31.09 14.56
N TYR A 487 6.50 -31.58 14.28
CA TYR A 487 6.03 -31.77 12.92
C TYR A 487 5.23 -30.56 12.44
N PHE A 488 5.64 -29.98 11.32
CA PHE A 488 5.03 -28.81 10.71
C PHE A 488 4.34 -29.18 9.40
N SER A 489 3.13 -28.66 9.21
CA SER A 489 2.32 -28.90 8.02
C SER A 489 2.81 -28.22 6.74
N GLY A 490 3.73 -27.27 6.83
CA GLY A 490 3.92 -26.25 5.81
C GLY A 490 2.91 -25.11 5.97
N SER A 491 3.19 -23.99 5.29
CA SER A 491 2.36 -22.78 5.26
C SER A 491 2.40 -22.21 3.84
N GLY A 492 1.23 -21.90 3.27
CA GLY A 492 1.09 -21.47 1.89
C GLY A 492 -0.33 -21.68 1.35
N ASN A 493 -0.58 -21.20 0.14
CA ASN A 493 -1.87 -21.34 -0.55
C ASN A 493 -1.96 -22.67 -1.34
N ASN A 494 -3.17 -23.20 -1.47
CA ASN A 494 -3.53 -24.41 -2.22
C ASN A 494 -2.73 -25.65 -1.79
N LEU A 495 -2.47 -25.80 -0.49
CA LEU A 495 -1.80 -26.96 0.07
C LEU A 495 -2.79 -28.12 0.28
N ASP A 496 -2.28 -29.34 0.17
CA ASP A 496 -2.93 -30.57 0.65
C ASP A 496 -1.81 -31.50 1.15
N ASN A 497 -1.30 -31.16 2.33
CA ASN A 497 -0.15 -31.80 2.94
C ASN A 497 -0.62 -32.81 3.98
N SER A 498 0.06 -33.95 4.07
CA SER A 498 -0.26 -35.00 5.03
C SER A 498 0.99 -35.65 5.63
N MET A 499 0.84 -36.22 6.82
CA MET A 499 1.75 -37.22 7.36
C MET A 499 0.98 -38.44 7.84
N ILE A 500 1.45 -39.63 7.46
CA ILE A 500 0.66 -40.87 7.52
C ILE A 500 1.44 -41.98 8.19
N THR A 501 0.80 -42.74 9.07
CA THR A 501 1.35 -43.99 9.64
C THR A 501 0.30 -45.11 9.68
N THR A 502 0.75 -46.33 9.95
CA THR A 502 -0.13 -47.49 10.16
C THR A 502 -0.11 -47.90 11.63
N VAL A 503 -1.29 -48.03 12.25
CA VAL A 503 -1.44 -48.43 13.66
C VAL A 503 -2.18 -49.76 13.76
N ASP A 504 -1.57 -50.74 14.42
CA ASP A 504 -2.18 -52.07 14.64
C ASP A 504 -3.07 -52.07 15.90
N LEU A 505 -4.39 -52.05 15.69
CA LEU A 505 -5.39 -52.14 16.75
C LEU A 505 -6.10 -53.51 16.76
N THR A 506 -5.56 -54.51 16.06
CA THR A 506 -6.23 -55.82 15.85
C THR A 506 -6.56 -56.58 17.13
N ASN A 507 -5.80 -56.32 18.21
CA ASN A 507 -5.99 -56.95 19.52
C ASN A 507 -6.56 -55.99 20.58
N ALA A 508 -6.86 -54.74 20.21
CA ALA A 508 -7.38 -53.73 21.13
C ALA A 508 -8.90 -53.85 21.30
N SER A 509 -9.41 -53.45 22.46
CA SER A 509 -10.84 -53.24 22.71
C SER A 509 -11.23 -51.76 22.76
N SER A 510 -10.24 -50.90 22.99
CA SER A 510 -10.34 -49.45 23.04
C SER A 510 -9.01 -48.83 22.62
N ALA A 511 -9.05 -47.67 21.99
CA ALA A 511 -7.85 -46.95 21.57
C ALA A 511 -8.10 -45.44 21.56
N GLN A 512 -7.07 -44.67 21.85
CA GLN A 512 -7.12 -43.21 21.86
C GLN A 512 -5.82 -42.65 21.30
N LEU A 513 -5.95 -41.67 20.41
CA LEU A 513 -4.86 -40.81 19.96
C LEU A 513 -4.79 -39.59 20.88
N ASN A 514 -3.59 -39.25 21.33
CA ASN A 514 -3.26 -38.04 22.06
C ASN A 514 -2.07 -37.36 21.38
N PHE A 515 -2.07 -36.04 21.31
CA PHE A 515 -0.92 -35.26 20.84
C PHE A 515 -0.99 -33.83 21.36
N LYS A 516 0.11 -33.11 21.21
CA LYS A 516 0.22 -31.68 21.42
C LYS A 516 0.10 -30.98 20.08
N THR A 517 -0.60 -29.86 20.04
CA THR A 517 -0.68 -29.06 18.82
C THR A 517 -0.66 -27.56 19.10
N TRP A 518 0.04 -26.84 18.24
CA TRP A 518 -0.03 -25.39 18.10
C TRP A 518 -0.49 -25.10 16.67
N TYR A 519 -1.38 -24.15 16.47
CA TYR A 519 -1.81 -23.77 15.13
C TYR A 519 -2.34 -22.34 15.06
N ASP A 520 -2.12 -21.70 13.92
CA ASP A 520 -2.75 -20.44 13.53
C ASP A 520 -3.00 -20.48 12.02
N ILE A 521 -4.27 -20.70 11.65
CA ILE A 521 -4.73 -21.00 10.28
C ILE A 521 -6.04 -20.27 9.98
N GLU A 522 -6.32 -19.99 8.69
CA GLU A 522 -7.43 -19.10 8.33
C GLU A 522 -8.78 -19.67 8.81
N THR A 523 -9.47 -18.92 9.66
CA THR A 523 -10.69 -19.40 10.33
C THR A 523 -11.80 -19.66 9.33
N GLY A 524 -12.21 -20.93 9.23
CA GLY A 524 -13.33 -21.36 8.39
C GLY A 524 -12.97 -21.70 6.95
N TRP A 525 -11.77 -21.35 6.51
CA TRP A 525 -11.26 -21.54 5.14
C TRP A 525 -10.22 -22.65 5.11
N ASP A 526 -9.19 -22.54 5.94
CA ASP A 526 -8.15 -23.55 6.08
C ASP A 526 -8.50 -24.54 7.18
N TYR A 527 -8.14 -25.81 6.95
CA TYR A 527 -8.42 -26.88 7.90
C TYR A 527 -7.25 -27.83 8.04
N ALA A 528 -6.86 -28.07 9.29
CA ALA A 528 -6.19 -29.30 9.67
C ALA A 528 -7.22 -30.37 10.04
N SER A 529 -6.88 -31.66 9.91
CA SER A 529 -7.74 -32.77 10.31
C SER A 529 -6.93 -34.00 10.70
N VAL A 530 -7.55 -34.84 11.55
CA VAL A 530 -7.09 -36.20 11.82
C VAL A 530 -8.00 -37.15 11.05
N LYS A 531 -7.41 -37.94 10.16
CA LYS A 531 -8.12 -38.93 9.35
C LYS A 531 -7.75 -40.35 9.75
N VAL A 532 -8.74 -41.24 9.70
CA VAL A 532 -8.54 -42.68 9.87
C VAL A 532 -9.09 -43.38 8.63
N ASN A 533 -8.22 -44.10 7.92
CA ASN A 533 -8.53 -44.74 6.63
C ASN A 533 -9.15 -43.75 5.61
N GLY A 534 -8.66 -42.51 5.60
CA GLY A 534 -9.09 -41.44 4.68
C GLY A 534 -10.33 -40.64 5.12
N GLU A 535 -10.95 -40.94 6.27
CA GLU A 535 -12.11 -40.20 6.79
C GLU A 535 -11.75 -39.36 8.02
N SER A 536 -12.10 -38.07 8.03
CA SER A 536 -11.85 -37.17 9.16
C SER A 536 -12.73 -37.50 10.37
N ILE A 537 -12.13 -37.66 11.54
CA ILE A 537 -12.80 -38.09 12.78
C ILE A 537 -12.94 -36.94 13.80
N GLU A 538 -13.95 -37.06 14.68
CA GLU A 538 -14.22 -36.09 15.74
C GLU A 538 -13.16 -36.17 16.86
N GLY A 539 -12.72 -35.01 17.34
CA GLY A 539 -11.85 -34.86 18.50
C GLY A 539 -12.26 -33.68 19.39
N ASN A 540 -11.56 -33.51 20.51
CA ASN A 540 -11.87 -32.44 21.47
C ASN A 540 -11.63 -31.00 20.94
N ILE A 541 -10.92 -30.85 19.82
CA ILE A 541 -10.58 -29.56 19.20
C ILE A 541 -11.21 -29.36 17.81
N THR A 542 -12.01 -30.32 17.32
CA THR A 542 -12.62 -30.24 15.99
C THR A 542 -13.93 -29.45 15.99
N THR A 543 -14.29 -28.90 14.84
CA THR A 543 -15.59 -28.31 14.54
C THR A 543 -16.21 -28.93 13.29
N THR A 544 -17.53 -28.96 13.26
CA THR A 544 -18.33 -29.30 12.08
C THR A 544 -18.88 -28.05 11.37
N ASP A 545 -18.53 -26.86 11.86
CA ASP A 545 -18.94 -25.60 11.24
C ASP A 545 -18.27 -25.48 9.87
N ASP A 546 -19.09 -25.21 8.85
CA ASP A 546 -18.64 -25.17 7.46
C ASP A 546 -19.21 -23.94 6.73
N PRO A 547 -18.84 -22.72 7.17
CA PRO A 547 -19.40 -21.48 6.62
C PRO A 547 -19.06 -21.30 5.13
N TYR A 548 -17.92 -21.85 4.68
CA TYR A 548 -17.38 -21.66 3.33
C TYR A 548 -17.27 -22.93 2.50
N LYS A 549 -17.87 -24.05 2.95
CA LYS A 549 -17.90 -25.34 2.23
C LYS A 549 -16.51 -25.94 2.00
N GLN A 550 -15.62 -25.74 2.96
CA GLN A 550 -14.24 -26.24 2.94
C GLN A 550 -13.97 -27.25 4.07
N ASN A 551 -14.82 -27.31 5.10
CA ASN A 551 -14.58 -28.21 6.22
C ASN A 551 -14.70 -29.69 5.77
N PRO A 552 -13.71 -30.56 6.07
CA PRO A 552 -13.75 -31.99 5.74
C PRO A 552 -14.70 -32.81 6.64
N GLY A 553 -15.66 -32.16 7.30
CA GLY A 553 -16.63 -32.75 8.24
C GLY A 553 -16.21 -32.58 9.70
N ASN A 554 -14.99 -33.01 10.05
CA ASN A 554 -14.39 -32.81 11.38
C ASN A 554 -13.03 -32.12 11.25
N GLY A 555 -13.07 -30.80 11.07
CA GLY A 555 -11.88 -29.98 10.84
C GLY A 555 -11.41 -29.22 12.09
N ILE A 556 -10.14 -28.80 12.08
CA ILE A 556 -9.51 -27.89 13.04
C ILE A 556 -9.22 -26.60 12.27
N THR A 557 -9.63 -25.45 12.79
CA THR A 557 -9.45 -24.13 12.13
C THR A 557 -9.28 -23.02 13.17
N GLY A 558 -8.76 -21.86 12.74
CA GLY A 558 -8.48 -20.69 13.58
C GLY A 558 -7.17 -20.77 14.35
N SER A 559 -7.11 -20.16 15.53
CA SER A 559 -5.90 -20.09 16.36
C SER A 559 -6.00 -20.90 17.65
N SER A 560 -4.97 -21.69 17.94
CA SER A 560 -4.84 -22.46 19.18
C SER A 560 -4.54 -21.57 20.39
N ASN A 561 -3.94 -20.39 20.18
CA ASN A 561 -3.41 -19.49 21.22
C ASN A 561 -2.38 -20.18 22.15
N GLY A 562 -1.44 -20.90 21.56
CA GLY A 562 -0.43 -21.70 22.28
C GLY A 562 -0.67 -23.21 22.15
N TRP A 563 0.20 -24.00 22.79
CA TRP A 563 0.09 -25.46 22.77
C TRP A 563 -1.16 -25.97 23.47
N LYS A 564 -1.88 -26.88 22.81
CA LYS A 564 -3.08 -27.55 23.31
C LYS A 564 -2.95 -29.05 23.30
N ASP A 565 -3.63 -29.69 24.25
CA ASP A 565 -3.87 -31.12 24.27
C ASP A 565 -4.98 -31.48 23.27
N ALA A 566 -4.67 -32.38 22.35
CA ALA A 566 -5.61 -32.94 21.40
C ALA A 566 -5.84 -34.43 21.69
N THR A 567 -7.10 -34.85 21.64
CA THR A 567 -7.53 -36.21 21.97
C THR A 567 -8.63 -36.66 21.01
N PHE A 568 -8.44 -37.83 20.41
CA PHE A 568 -9.34 -38.44 19.44
C PHE A 568 -9.61 -39.92 19.81
N ASP A 569 -10.87 -40.33 19.82
CA ASP A 569 -11.26 -41.71 20.13
C ASP A 569 -11.11 -42.60 18.89
N LEU A 570 -10.27 -43.62 18.99
CA LEU A 570 -10.04 -44.62 17.93
C LEU A 570 -10.76 -45.94 18.22
N SER A 571 -11.55 -46.03 19.29
CA SER A 571 -12.18 -47.28 19.73
C SER A 571 -13.16 -47.87 18.71
N ALA A 572 -13.70 -47.05 17.81
CA ALA A 572 -14.54 -47.52 16.70
C ALA A 572 -13.79 -48.44 15.72
N TYR A 573 -12.45 -48.35 15.69
CA TYR A 573 -11.57 -49.10 14.79
C TYR A 573 -10.83 -50.25 15.51
N ALA A 574 -11.20 -50.53 16.76
CA ALA A 574 -10.66 -51.67 17.51
C ALA A 574 -10.94 -53.00 16.77
N GLY A 575 -9.90 -53.83 16.64
CA GLY A 575 -9.97 -55.09 15.90
C GLY A 575 -9.41 -55.03 14.47
N GLU A 576 -8.94 -53.86 14.02
CA GLU A 576 -8.39 -53.66 12.67
C GLU A 576 -6.99 -53.03 12.71
N THR A 577 -6.29 -53.06 11.58
CA THR A 577 -5.11 -52.22 11.36
C THR A 577 -5.57 -50.99 10.58
N VAL A 578 -5.25 -49.80 11.06
CA VAL A 578 -5.73 -48.54 10.47
C VAL A 578 -4.59 -47.68 9.94
N GLU A 579 -4.88 -46.91 8.91
CA GLU A 579 -4.06 -45.80 8.48
C GLU A 579 -4.48 -44.55 9.26
N LEU A 580 -3.53 -43.96 9.99
CA LEU A 580 -3.70 -42.71 10.73
C LEU A 580 -2.99 -41.60 9.97
N GLU A 581 -3.72 -40.52 9.68
CA GLU A 581 -3.23 -39.39 8.91
C GLU A 581 -3.51 -38.08 9.64
N PHE A 582 -2.52 -37.20 9.70
CA PHE A 582 -2.71 -35.77 9.92
C PHE A 582 -2.68 -35.09 8.57
N ASN A 583 -3.67 -34.25 8.28
CA ASN A 583 -3.80 -33.56 7.02
C ASN A 583 -3.99 -32.06 7.25
N TYR A 584 -3.40 -31.24 6.39
CA TYR A 584 -3.57 -29.80 6.36
C TYR A 584 -3.84 -29.35 4.92
N TRP A 585 -4.99 -28.73 4.73
CA TRP A 585 -5.45 -28.16 3.48
C TRP A 585 -5.51 -26.64 3.63
N THR A 586 -5.16 -25.91 2.57
CA THR A 586 -5.39 -24.47 2.48
C THR A 586 -6.09 -24.05 1.19
N ASP A 587 -6.77 -22.92 1.26
CA ASP A 587 -7.42 -22.31 0.10
C ASP A 587 -6.43 -21.45 -0.74
N GLY A 588 -6.94 -20.64 -1.67
CA GLY A 588 -6.10 -19.87 -2.59
C GLY A 588 -5.47 -18.59 -2.02
N ALA A 589 -5.74 -18.18 -0.79
CA ALA A 589 -5.32 -16.90 -0.24
C ALA A 589 -5.06 -16.92 1.28
N ALA A 590 -4.54 -15.82 1.82
CA ALA A 590 -4.10 -15.63 3.22
C ALA A 590 -3.28 -16.79 3.81
N VAL A 591 -1.97 -16.55 3.84
CA VAL A 591 -1.02 -17.47 4.44
C VAL A 591 -0.86 -17.14 5.92
N LEU A 592 -1.21 -18.08 6.80
CA LEU A 592 -0.96 -18.01 8.24
C LEU A 592 0.07 -19.07 8.68
N PRO A 593 0.63 -18.98 9.90
CA PRO A 593 1.77 -19.82 10.33
C PRO A 593 1.60 -21.34 10.21
N GLY A 594 0.38 -21.86 10.10
CA GLY A 594 0.11 -23.27 9.79
C GLY A 594 -0.23 -24.13 11.01
N PHE A 595 -0.08 -25.45 10.87
CA PHE A 595 -0.45 -26.46 11.87
C PHE A 595 0.78 -27.26 12.31
N TYR A 596 0.97 -27.36 13.62
CA TYR A 596 2.11 -28.02 14.25
C TYR A 596 1.64 -29.12 15.21
N VAL A 597 2.37 -30.23 15.23
CA VAL A 597 2.04 -31.43 16.01
C VAL A 597 3.29 -31.96 16.69
N ASP A 598 3.16 -32.31 17.96
CA ASP A 598 4.24 -32.86 18.77
C ASP A 598 3.69 -33.89 19.79
N ASP A 599 4.57 -34.67 20.42
CA ASP A 599 4.26 -35.68 21.44
C ASP A 599 3.09 -36.61 21.04
N ILE A 600 3.13 -37.18 19.83
CA ILE A 600 2.08 -38.05 19.30
C ILE A 600 2.10 -39.39 20.02
N SER A 601 0.99 -39.78 20.67
CA SER A 601 0.84 -41.04 21.39
C SER A 601 -0.47 -41.74 21.04
N VAL A 602 -0.41 -43.02 20.66
CA VAL A 602 -1.61 -43.87 20.57
C VAL A 602 -1.59 -44.87 21.72
N VAL A 603 -2.64 -44.83 22.53
CA VAL A 603 -2.83 -45.73 23.68
C VAL A 603 -3.97 -46.69 23.39
N ALA A 604 -3.67 -47.98 23.35
CA ALA A 604 -4.64 -49.06 23.17
C ALA A 604 -4.75 -49.90 24.44
N ASP A 605 -5.97 -50.05 24.98
CA ASP A 605 -6.25 -50.77 26.23
C ASP A 605 -5.33 -50.38 27.42
N GLY A 606 -4.94 -49.10 27.47
CA GLY A 606 -4.07 -48.53 28.51
C GLY A 606 -2.57 -48.74 28.30
N ALA A 607 -2.15 -49.31 27.18
CA ALA A 607 -0.75 -49.42 26.78
C ALA A 607 -0.45 -48.53 25.56
N GLU A 608 0.67 -47.82 25.61
CA GLU A 608 1.15 -47.03 24.47
C GLU A 608 1.67 -47.97 23.37
N VAL A 609 1.08 -47.86 22.17
CA VAL A 609 1.41 -48.69 21.00
C VAL A 609 2.14 -47.90 19.90
N LEU A 610 2.09 -46.56 19.98
CA LEU A 610 2.83 -45.63 19.14
C LEU A 610 3.23 -44.44 20.01
N PHE A 611 4.48 -43.99 19.90
CA PHE A 611 4.96 -42.72 20.44
C PHE A 611 5.94 -42.08 19.45
N ASP A 612 5.79 -40.80 19.18
CA ASP A 612 6.65 -40.01 18.31
C ASP A 612 6.68 -38.55 18.77
N ASP A 613 7.84 -38.11 19.26
CA ASP A 613 8.14 -36.75 19.76
C ASP A 613 8.97 -35.94 18.76
N ALA A 614 8.97 -36.35 17.49
CA ALA A 614 9.76 -35.75 16.41
C ALA A 614 11.29 -35.79 16.60
N GLU A 615 11.86 -36.26 17.71
CA GLU A 615 13.31 -36.21 17.97
C GLU A 615 14.11 -37.25 17.17
N GLY A 616 13.51 -38.41 16.91
CA GLY A 616 14.14 -39.58 16.30
C GLY A 616 13.78 -39.83 14.83
N ASP A 617 13.89 -41.12 14.44
CA ASP A 617 13.32 -41.59 13.18
C ASP A 617 11.79 -41.56 13.31
N SER A 618 11.11 -40.83 12.43
CA SER A 618 9.65 -40.72 12.47
C SER A 618 8.95 -42.04 12.15
N ALA A 619 7.85 -42.31 12.85
CA ALA A 619 6.92 -43.37 12.51
C ALA A 619 5.99 -42.99 11.35
N PHE A 620 5.99 -41.73 10.92
CA PHE A 620 5.16 -41.19 9.86
C PHE A 620 5.93 -41.07 8.54
N ALA A 621 5.23 -41.32 7.43
CA ALA A 621 5.67 -40.96 6.10
C ALA A 621 5.11 -39.58 5.75
N PHE A 622 5.98 -38.67 5.33
CA PHE A 622 5.59 -37.30 5.00
C PHE A 622 5.21 -37.14 3.52
N ALA A 623 4.14 -36.39 3.31
CA ALA A 623 3.71 -35.85 2.03
C ALA A 623 3.41 -34.35 2.24
N GLY A 624 4.46 -33.53 2.33
CA GLY A 624 4.36 -32.08 2.52
C GLY A 624 4.55 -31.59 3.96
N PHE A 625 4.30 -32.43 4.96
CA PHE A 625 4.79 -32.18 6.32
C PHE A 625 6.31 -32.32 6.39
N ASP A 626 6.95 -31.66 7.35
CA ASP A 626 8.37 -31.84 7.66
C ASP A 626 8.66 -31.68 9.15
N LYS A 627 9.84 -32.08 9.57
CA LYS A 627 10.37 -31.87 10.91
C LYS A 627 10.91 -30.43 11.02
N ASP A 628 10.39 -29.64 11.94
CA ASP A 628 10.69 -28.21 12.11
C ASP A 628 11.17 -27.89 13.53
N THR A 629 11.71 -26.68 13.73
CA THR A 629 12.22 -26.19 15.03
C THR A 629 11.34 -25.09 15.63
N GLY A 630 10.14 -24.88 15.08
CA GLY A 630 9.23 -23.78 15.39
C GLY A 630 9.68 -22.45 14.81
N SER A 631 10.47 -22.45 13.74
CA SER A 631 11.10 -21.24 13.19
C SER A 631 11.24 -21.26 11.67
N PHE A 632 11.05 -20.12 11.02
CA PHE A 632 11.38 -19.91 9.61
C PHE A 632 12.46 -18.85 9.43
N TYR A 633 13.12 -18.87 8.27
CA TYR A 633 14.15 -17.88 7.92
C TYR A 633 13.63 -16.94 6.84
N SER A 634 13.86 -15.65 6.99
CA SER A 634 13.49 -14.64 6.00
C SER A 634 14.68 -13.77 5.61
N GLU A 635 14.67 -13.29 4.37
CA GLU A 635 15.69 -12.35 3.90
C GLU A 635 15.52 -10.97 4.56
N GLN A 636 16.65 -10.31 4.86
CA GLN A 636 16.70 -8.94 5.39
C GLN A 636 17.93 -8.21 4.85
N TYR A 637 17.82 -6.91 4.64
CA TYR A 637 18.92 -6.08 4.14
C TYR A 637 18.70 -4.59 4.38
N TYR A 638 19.76 -3.80 4.28
CA TYR A 638 19.65 -2.35 4.18
C TYR A 638 19.72 -1.88 2.72
N LEU A 639 19.01 -0.81 2.40
CA LEU A 639 19.25 0.01 1.20
C LEU A 639 19.73 1.39 1.65
N LEU A 640 20.87 1.82 1.13
CA LEU A 640 21.47 3.13 1.38
C LEU A 640 21.25 4.00 0.16
N GLU A 641 20.56 5.12 0.31
CA GLU A 641 20.22 6.05 -0.77
C GLU A 641 20.58 7.48 -0.35
N TRP A 642 21.03 8.31 -1.28
CA TRP A 642 21.29 9.72 -1.02
C TRP A 642 20.13 10.57 -1.55
N ARG A 643 19.50 11.36 -0.68
CA ARG A 643 18.37 12.21 -1.02
C ARG A 643 18.75 13.68 -0.99
N SER A 644 18.23 14.42 -1.95
CA SER A 644 18.43 15.85 -2.11
C SER A 644 17.07 16.57 -2.07
N GLN A 645 17.04 17.82 -2.53
CA GLN A 645 15.81 18.58 -2.77
C GLN A 645 15.83 19.15 -4.19
N ASN A 646 16.28 18.33 -5.15
CA ASN A 646 16.37 18.66 -6.58
C ASN A 646 15.38 17.79 -7.37
N GLY A 647 15.01 18.21 -8.58
CA GLY A 647 14.14 17.42 -9.45
C GLY A 647 12.79 17.14 -8.77
N VAL A 648 12.26 15.92 -8.88
CA VAL A 648 11.02 15.54 -8.18
C VAL A 648 11.18 15.59 -6.64
N ASP A 649 12.39 15.45 -6.11
CA ASP A 649 12.65 15.57 -4.67
C ASP A 649 12.64 17.03 -4.20
N GLU A 650 12.45 18.04 -5.07
CA GLU A 650 12.07 19.40 -4.64
C GLU A 650 10.81 19.37 -3.74
N GLY A 651 9.92 18.40 -3.95
CA GLY A 651 8.76 18.13 -3.10
C GLY A 651 9.10 17.94 -1.61
N LEU A 652 10.29 17.39 -1.29
CA LEU A 652 10.75 17.25 0.10
C LEU A 652 10.96 18.60 0.79
N ALA A 653 11.15 19.70 0.05
CA ALA A 653 11.23 21.05 0.61
C ALA A 653 9.85 21.73 0.77
N ASN A 654 8.82 21.20 0.11
CA ASN A 654 7.55 21.88 -0.13
C ASN A 654 6.36 21.06 0.37
N ILE A 655 6.35 20.61 1.63
CA ILE A 655 5.25 19.80 2.15
C ILE A 655 4.23 20.68 2.87
N ARG A 656 3.07 20.95 2.25
CA ARG A 656 2.01 21.78 2.85
C ARG A 656 1.43 21.12 4.10
N ARG A 657 1.49 21.83 5.24
CA ARG A 657 0.97 21.41 6.54
C ARG A 657 0.39 22.60 7.30
N GLY A 658 -0.95 22.63 7.45
CA GLY A 658 -1.67 23.81 7.93
C GLY A 658 -1.31 25.07 7.13
N ALA A 659 -0.94 26.14 7.82
CA ALA A 659 -0.50 27.40 7.21
C ALA A 659 1.02 27.45 6.91
N SER A 660 1.72 26.31 6.96
CA SER A 660 3.19 26.22 6.85
C SER A 660 3.63 25.26 5.75
N LEU A 661 4.91 25.37 5.35
CA LEU A 661 5.61 24.37 4.56
C LEU A 661 6.59 23.64 5.47
N MET A 662 6.42 22.33 5.58
CA MET A 662 7.35 21.40 6.19
C MET A 662 8.41 21.00 5.15
N SER A 663 9.63 20.72 5.61
CA SER A 663 10.73 20.28 4.77
C SER A 663 11.44 19.10 5.41
N PHE A 664 11.80 18.12 4.59
CA PHE A 664 12.58 16.94 4.93
C PHE A 664 14.04 17.18 4.51
N ASP A 665 14.97 17.01 5.46
CA ASP A 665 16.38 17.37 5.29
C ASP A 665 17.12 16.39 4.35
N PRO A 666 17.96 16.89 3.42
CA PRO A 666 18.72 16.02 2.51
C PRO A 666 19.87 15.28 3.21
N GLY A 667 20.29 14.15 2.65
CA GLY A 667 21.41 13.36 3.14
C GLY A 667 21.28 11.87 2.84
N LEU A 668 21.99 11.04 3.62
CA LEU A 668 21.91 9.59 3.53
C LEU A 668 20.64 9.10 4.23
N VAL A 669 19.73 8.47 3.51
CA VAL A 669 18.59 7.74 4.08
C VAL A 669 18.95 6.26 4.17
N VAL A 670 18.76 5.68 5.36
CA VAL A 670 19.02 4.26 5.63
C VAL A 670 17.68 3.53 5.71
N TRP A 671 17.37 2.74 4.69
CA TRP A 671 16.18 1.90 4.62
C TRP A 671 16.50 0.51 5.14
N TYR A 672 15.61 -0.09 5.94
CA TYR A 672 15.72 -1.46 6.41
C TYR A 672 14.55 -2.29 5.88
N VAL A 673 14.87 -3.32 5.09
CA VAL A 673 13.91 -4.27 4.49
C VAL A 673 13.91 -5.56 5.30
N ASP A 674 12.72 -6.04 5.66
CA ASP A 674 12.52 -7.28 6.43
C ASP A 674 11.42 -8.13 5.79
N LYS A 675 11.80 -9.14 4.99
CA LYS A 675 10.84 -10.01 4.30
C LYS A 675 10.12 -11.00 5.23
N ALA A 676 10.26 -10.88 6.55
CA ALA A 676 9.36 -11.55 7.50
C ALA A 676 7.96 -10.93 7.52
N TYR A 677 7.81 -9.73 6.95
CA TYR A 677 6.57 -8.96 6.94
C TYR A 677 6.15 -8.68 5.49
N ASP A 678 4.85 -8.63 5.26
CA ASP A 678 4.19 -8.27 4.01
C ASP A 678 3.42 -6.93 4.13
N ASN A 679 3.47 -6.30 5.30
CA ASN A 679 2.74 -5.06 5.61
C ASN A 679 3.55 -4.15 6.56
N ASN A 680 3.11 -2.89 6.68
CA ASN A 680 3.69 -1.89 7.58
C ASN A 680 2.70 -1.45 8.67
N TRP A 681 1.92 -2.38 9.24
CA TRP A 681 0.97 -2.11 10.33
C TRP A 681 1.67 -1.87 11.67
N THR A 682 2.33 -0.72 11.77
CA THR A 682 3.21 -0.35 12.88
C THR A 682 2.49 -0.25 14.22
N GLY A 683 1.18 0.01 14.26
CA GLY A 683 0.40 -0.09 15.50
C GLY A 683 0.18 -1.52 16.00
N VAL A 684 0.27 -2.52 15.12
CA VAL A 684 0.20 -3.95 15.47
C VAL A 684 1.58 -4.48 15.84
N HIS A 685 2.62 -4.11 15.09
CA HIS A 685 4.00 -4.54 15.33
C HIS A 685 4.99 -3.36 15.30
N PRO A 686 5.00 -2.49 16.35
CA PRO A 686 5.83 -1.29 16.38
C PRO A 686 7.31 -1.52 16.08
N GLY A 687 7.87 -0.64 15.24
CA GLY A 687 9.24 -0.71 14.73
C GLY A 687 9.50 -1.84 13.74
N LYS A 688 8.49 -2.58 13.29
CA LYS A 688 8.61 -3.67 12.31
C LYS A 688 7.71 -3.40 11.09
N GLY A 689 7.87 -4.22 10.06
CA GLY A 689 7.19 -4.08 8.77
C GLY A 689 8.13 -4.40 7.61
N PHE A 690 7.59 -4.59 6.41
CA PHE A 690 8.39 -5.03 5.24
C PHE A 690 9.45 -4.00 4.84
N LEU A 691 9.18 -2.72 5.04
CA LEU A 691 10.06 -1.59 4.72
C LEU A 691 9.96 -0.50 5.79
N GLY A 692 11.03 0.25 6.02
CA GLY A 692 11.01 1.44 6.87
C GLY A 692 12.38 2.08 6.97
N ILE A 693 12.43 3.39 7.14
CA ILE A 693 13.68 4.13 7.30
C ILE A 693 14.11 4.15 8.77
N VAL A 694 15.41 4.36 8.98
CA VAL A 694 15.98 4.66 10.29
C VAL A 694 16.07 6.18 10.44
N ASP A 695 15.45 6.71 11.48
CA ASP A 695 15.45 8.14 11.77
C ASP A 695 16.73 8.56 12.52
N ALA A 696 17.53 9.45 11.91
CA ALA A 696 18.76 9.96 12.49
C ALA A 696 18.56 10.81 13.76
N ASP A 697 17.39 11.45 13.96
CA ASP A 697 17.07 12.20 15.17
C ASP A 697 15.88 11.59 15.92
N GLN A 698 16.20 10.65 16.82
CA GLN A 698 15.23 9.90 17.62
C GLN A 698 14.43 10.74 18.66
N LYS A 699 14.44 12.07 18.57
CA LYS A 699 13.77 12.94 19.54
C LYS A 699 12.37 13.30 19.06
N ALA A 700 11.35 12.99 19.88
CA ALA A 700 10.00 13.29 19.49
C ALA A 700 9.69 14.80 19.42
N ASN A 701 8.94 15.16 18.38
CA ASN A 701 8.30 16.43 18.15
C ASN A 701 6.91 16.45 18.78
N TYR A 702 6.61 17.55 19.48
CA TYR A 702 5.37 17.76 20.22
C TYR A 702 4.63 19.01 19.74
N TRP A 703 3.30 18.91 19.71
CA TRP A 703 2.41 20.05 19.57
C TRP A 703 2.48 20.96 20.80
N SER A 704 2.05 22.21 20.63
CA SER A 704 2.09 23.24 21.68
C SER A 704 1.19 22.95 22.89
N ASP A 705 0.28 21.98 22.78
CA ASP A 705 -0.55 21.50 23.88
C ASP A 705 0.07 20.31 24.65
N GLY A 706 1.20 19.79 24.17
CA GLY A 706 1.94 18.67 24.77
C GLY A 706 1.59 17.30 24.18
N SER A 707 0.67 17.20 23.22
CA SER A 707 0.47 15.96 22.45
C SER A 707 1.65 15.70 21.52
N ILE A 708 1.95 14.42 21.28
CA ILE A 708 3.03 14.01 20.36
C ILE A 708 2.55 14.14 18.91
N GLY A 709 3.43 14.53 18.00
CA GLY A 709 3.12 14.51 16.57
C GLY A 709 3.15 13.09 16.01
N ALA A 710 2.25 12.77 15.08
CA ALA A 710 2.31 11.55 14.28
C ALA A 710 3.67 11.35 13.58
N THR A 711 3.94 10.13 13.11
CA THR A 711 5.24 9.71 12.55
C THR A 711 5.78 10.65 11.46
N ARG A 712 4.90 11.15 10.58
CA ARG A 712 5.28 12.12 9.52
C ARG A 712 5.91 13.42 10.00
N TYR A 713 5.66 13.83 11.25
CA TYR A 713 6.27 15.01 11.87
C TYR A 713 7.57 14.69 12.63
N GLN A 714 7.94 13.41 12.70
CA GLN A 714 9.19 12.94 13.30
C GLN A 714 10.25 12.77 12.22
N LEU A 715 9.88 12.24 11.05
CA LEU A 715 10.84 11.83 10.01
C LEU A 715 11.45 12.96 9.18
N ASN A 716 11.19 14.24 9.51
CA ASN A 716 11.67 15.36 8.70
C ASN A 716 13.20 15.49 8.72
N ASP A 717 13.87 14.92 9.71
CA ASP A 717 15.32 14.95 9.86
C ASP A 717 15.92 13.53 9.97
N ALA A 718 15.23 12.56 9.36
CA ALA A 718 15.67 11.16 9.32
C ALA A 718 17.00 10.95 8.55
N ALA A 719 17.39 11.86 7.66
CA ALA A 719 18.60 11.72 6.86
C ALA A 719 19.88 11.94 7.68
N PHE A 720 20.84 11.02 7.52
CA PHE A 720 22.17 11.12 8.10
C PHE A 720 23.04 12.09 7.29
N GLY A 721 23.68 13.05 7.96
CA GLY A 721 24.39 14.14 7.27
C GLY A 721 25.53 14.79 8.06
N LEU A 722 26.37 15.56 7.34
CA LEU A 722 27.44 16.38 7.94
C LEU A 722 26.95 17.75 8.41
N ASP A 723 25.84 18.20 7.83
CA ASP A 723 25.18 19.46 8.14
C ASP A 723 24.26 19.33 9.35
N LYS A 724 23.84 20.49 9.86
CA LYS A 724 22.86 20.52 10.95
C LYS A 724 21.48 20.41 10.34
N THR A 725 20.63 19.62 10.99
CA THR A 725 19.20 19.54 10.64
C THR A 725 18.52 20.90 10.73
N SER A 726 17.52 21.09 9.87
CA SER A 726 16.73 22.31 9.75
C SER A 726 15.81 22.48 10.96
N LYS A 727 15.38 23.72 11.21
CA LYS A 727 14.34 23.96 12.22
C LYS A 727 12.98 23.85 11.55
N MET A 728 12.03 23.26 12.26
CA MET A 728 10.64 23.19 11.83
C MET A 728 9.74 24.08 12.67
N PHE A 729 8.81 24.78 12.02
CA PHE A 729 7.66 25.41 12.66
C PHE A 729 6.42 25.19 11.80
N LEU A 730 5.40 24.55 12.39
CA LEU A 730 4.12 24.30 11.74
C LEU A 730 3.03 25.07 12.46
N ASP A 731 2.25 25.84 11.71
CA ASP A 731 1.11 26.62 12.20
C ASP A 731 -0.21 25.95 11.83
N TYR A 732 -0.83 25.33 12.84
CA TYR A 732 -2.15 24.71 12.79
C TYR A 732 -3.18 25.51 13.58
N THR A 733 -2.91 26.79 13.86
CA THR A 733 -3.77 27.59 14.75
C THR A 733 -5.20 27.67 14.23
N ASP A 734 -5.39 27.80 12.92
CA ASP A 734 -6.72 27.91 12.32
C ASP A 734 -7.46 26.55 12.28
N LEU A 735 -6.75 25.44 12.06
CA LEU A 735 -7.35 24.11 11.92
C LEU A 735 -7.58 23.42 13.28
N LEU A 736 -6.59 23.47 14.17
CA LEU A 736 -6.53 22.72 15.44
C LEU A 736 -6.21 23.60 16.66
N GLY A 737 -5.91 24.89 16.49
CA GLY A 737 -5.58 25.78 17.61
C GLY A 737 -4.19 25.57 18.22
N VAL A 738 -3.29 24.86 17.52
CA VAL A 738 -1.95 24.49 18.00
C VAL A 738 -0.85 24.80 17.00
N THR A 739 0.39 24.73 17.45
CA THR A 739 1.60 24.82 16.62
C THR A 739 2.57 23.70 16.98
N LEU A 740 3.43 23.28 16.05
CA LEU A 740 4.53 22.34 16.31
C LEU A 740 5.86 23.03 16.05
N LYS A 741 6.86 22.73 16.87
CA LYS A 741 8.21 23.28 16.74
C LYS A 741 9.25 22.21 16.94
N ASP A 742 10.14 22.10 15.97
CA ASP A 742 11.43 21.46 16.17
C ASP A 742 12.56 22.50 16.14
N ASN A 743 13.39 22.46 17.17
CA ASN A 743 14.60 23.28 17.29
C ASN A 743 15.84 22.42 17.56
N ASN A 744 15.70 21.09 17.51
CA ASN A 744 16.82 20.19 17.53
C ASN A 744 17.60 20.40 16.22
N GLN A 745 18.91 20.58 16.34
CA GLN A 745 19.76 20.86 15.18
C GLN A 745 21.04 20.06 15.34
N ASN A 746 20.91 18.76 15.12
CA ASN A 746 21.98 17.81 15.33
C ASN A 746 22.74 17.58 14.03
N ARG A 747 23.99 17.14 14.19
CA ARG A 747 24.79 16.57 13.10
C ARG A 747 24.89 15.10 13.38
N THR A 748 24.15 14.30 12.62
CA THR A 748 24.11 12.85 12.81
C THR A 748 24.66 12.16 11.55
N PRO A 749 25.99 12.08 11.40
CA PRO A 749 26.59 11.47 10.22
C PRO A 749 26.75 9.96 10.32
N LEU A 750 26.31 9.33 11.42
CA LEU A 750 26.62 7.93 11.72
C LEU A 750 25.36 7.16 12.09
N PHE A 751 25.01 6.20 11.26
CA PHE A 751 24.19 5.06 11.65
C PHE A 751 25.09 4.00 12.30
N ASP A 752 24.62 3.40 13.40
CA ASP A 752 25.27 2.32 14.13
C ASP A 752 24.18 1.33 14.56
N ASP A 753 24.21 0.11 14.01
CA ASP A 753 23.17 -0.90 14.23
C ASP A 753 23.16 -1.47 15.67
N SER A 754 24.12 -1.07 16.51
CA SER A 754 24.13 -1.36 17.95
C SER A 754 23.42 -0.30 18.78
N ALA A 755 23.04 0.83 18.19
CA ALA A 755 22.24 1.87 18.83
C ALA A 755 20.74 1.50 18.83
N ASP A 756 19.98 2.17 19.70
CA ASP A 756 18.52 2.02 19.77
C ASP A 756 17.85 3.01 18.82
N TRP A 757 17.14 2.47 17.83
CA TRP A 757 16.43 3.21 16.79
C TRP A 757 14.90 3.03 16.92
N SER A 758 14.42 2.51 18.06
CA SER A 758 13.01 2.18 18.27
C SER A 758 12.10 3.37 18.55
N ASN A 759 12.63 4.60 18.62
CA ASN A 759 11.94 5.82 19.05
C ASN A 759 11.01 5.56 20.27
N PRO A 760 11.57 5.46 21.50
CA PRO A 760 10.79 5.04 22.66
C PRO A 760 9.65 6.01 23.07
N GLU A 761 9.64 7.23 22.54
CA GLU A 761 8.56 8.21 22.77
C GLU A 761 7.39 8.01 21.79
N LEU A 762 7.65 7.57 20.56
CA LEU A 762 6.66 7.14 19.56
C LEU A 762 7.14 5.89 18.83
N VAL A 763 6.80 4.72 19.37
CA VAL A 763 7.32 3.43 18.89
C VAL A 763 6.96 3.09 17.44
N ASP A 764 5.87 3.66 16.92
CA ASP A 764 5.42 3.47 15.54
C ASP A 764 6.35 4.19 14.54
N ALA A 765 6.96 5.30 14.96
CA ALA A 765 7.96 6.05 14.18
C ALA A 765 9.37 5.43 14.26
N GLY A 766 9.57 4.46 15.14
CA GLY A 766 10.83 3.77 15.32
C GLY A 766 11.10 2.72 14.24
N ARG A 767 12.34 2.23 14.20
CA ARG A 767 12.73 1.07 13.38
C ARG A 767 13.62 0.12 14.16
N ASN A 768 13.14 -1.10 14.38
CA ASN A 768 13.91 -2.16 15.03
C ASN A 768 14.87 -2.77 14.02
N VAL A 769 16.16 -2.49 14.20
CA VAL A 769 17.22 -3.00 13.33
C VAL A 769 18.05 -4.09 14.02
N PRO A 770 18.58 -5.07 13.28
CA PRO A 770 19.42 -6.12 13.85
C PRO A 770 20.83 -5.60 14.13
N ASN A 771 21.47 -6.13 15.18
CA ASN A 771 22.83 -5.76 15.56
C ASN A 771 23.86 -6.73 14.98
N PHE A 772 24.53 -6.29 13.91
CA PHE A 772 25.69 -6.97 13.30
C PHE A 772 27.00 -6.19 13.50
N GLY A 773 26.97 -5.09 14.26
CA GLY A 773 28.08 -4.18 14.49
C GLY A 773 28.34 -3.21 13.33
N LEU A 774 27.45 -3.17 12.33
CA LEU A 774 27.58 -2.36 11.13
C LEU A 774 27.41 -0.87 11.44
N LYS A 775 28.22 -0.07 10.76
CA LYS A 775 28.22 1.38 10.84
C LYS A 775 28.27 1.98 9.45
N PHE A 776 27.36 2.90 9.17
CA PHE A 776 27.31 3.66 7.92
C PHE A 776 27.55 5.12 8.25
N ARG A 777 28.71 5.65 7.83
CA ARG A 777 29.13 7.00 8.18
C ARG A 777 29.24 7.88 6.95
N VAL A 778 28.52 9.00 6.92
CA VAL A 778 28.78 10.07 5.95
C VAL A 778 30.13 10.70 6.27
N VAL A 779 31.07 10.62 5.32
CA VAL A 779 32.45 11.11 5.46
C VAL A 779 32.78 12.25 4.48
N GLY A 780 31.90 12.51 3.52
CA GLY A 780 31.98 13.64 2.60
C GLY A 780 30.68 13.81 1.82
N GLN A 781 30.51 14.99 1.22
CA GLN A 781 29.43 15.28 0.28
C GLN A 781 29.94 16.30 -0.75
N SER A 782 29.36 16.34 -1.95
CA SER A 782 29.67 17.36 -2.95
C SER A 782 29.21 18.75 -2.49
N ALA A 783 29.78 19.80 -3.08
CA ALA A 783 29.49 21.18 -2.66
C ALA A 783 28.04 21.61 -2.93
N ASP A 784 27.39 21.00 -3.91
CA ASP A 784 25.99 21.17 -4.28
C ASP A 784 25.06 20.10 -3.66
N GLY A 785 25.60 19.16 -2.89
CA GLY A 785 24.81 18.15 -2.18
C GLY A 785 24.27 17.02 -3.05
N THR A 786 24.65 16.93 -4.33
CA THR A 786 24.17 15.90 -5.27
C THR A 786 24.86 14.54 -5.10
N VAL A 787 25.98 14.46 -4.37
CA VAL A 787 26.71 13.20 -4.14
C VAL A 787 27.12 13.06 -2.68
N GLY A 788 26.80 11.93 -2.07
CA GLY A 788 27.23 11.52 -0.74
C GLY A 788 28.40 10.53 -0.79
N LYS A 789 29.37 10.68 0.12
CA LYS A 789 30.43 9.69 0.36
C LYS A 789 30.19 9.00 1.71
N VAL A 790 29.99 7.69 1.68
CA VAL A 790 29.64 6.88 2.85
C VAL A 790 30.72 5.84 3.11
N LEU A 791 31.16 5.72 4.37
CA LEU A 791 32.07 4.69 4.86
C LEU A 791 31.26 3.63 5.61
N LEU A 792 31.32 2.39 5.11
CA LEU A 792 30.73 1.21 5.74
C LEU A 792 31.81 0.42 6.48
N TYR A 793 31.64 0.14 7.77
CA TYR A 793 32.63 -0.58 8.59
C TYR A 793 31.97 -1.33 9.74
N LYS A 794 32.69 -2.28 10.37
CA LYS A 794 32.25 -2.99 11.58
C LYS A 794 33.28 -2.93 12.70
#